data_AF-A0AAD3NP10-F1
#
_entry.id   AF-A0AAD3NP10-F1
#
_cell.length_a   1.000
_cell.length_b   1.000
_cell.length_c   1.000
_cell.angle_alpha   90.00
_cell.angle_beta   90.00
_cell.angle_gamma   90.00
#
_symmetry.space_group_name_H-M   'P 1'
#
loop_
_entity.id
_entity.type
_entity.pdbx_description
1 polymer ?
#
loop_
_entity_poly.entity_id
_entity_poly.type
_entity_poly.pdbx_seq_one_letter_code
_entity_poly.pdbx_strand_id
1 'polypeptide(L)'
;ARYFENPQVIAENTVPSPEMVGMITSVLVKTAPEREDSETRTHTIIPRGSLSLKVLAELPIIVVLMYQLYKLNIHNVVSEFVPLIMNTIMLQVSPQARQHKLYNKELYADFIAAQIKTLSFLAYIIRIYQDLVGKYSQQMVKGMLQLLSNCPSETAHLRKELLIAAKHILTTDLRSQFIPCMDKLFDESILIGSGYTARETLRPLAYSTLADLVHHVRQNLPLTDLSLAVQLFAKNIDDESLPSNIQTMSCKLLLNLVDCIRSKSEQENGNGRDILMRMLEVFVLKFHTIARYQLVSIFKKCKPQSEMGVVDPGALPGVPATPTPSTTPAIPPPAPPTPVAATPQPPATPFDRPGEKEDKQTFQVSDCRSLVKTLVCGVKTITWGITSCKAPGEAQFIPNKQLQPKETQIYIKLVKYAMQALDIYQVQVANNQQTYIRVANCQTVRMKEEKEVLEHFAGVFTMMNPLTFKEIFQTTVPYMVERISKNYALQIVANSFLANLSTSALFATILVEYLLERLPEMGSNVELSNLYLKLFKLVFGSVSLFAAENEQMLKPHLHKIVNSSMELAQSAKEPYNYFLLLRALFRSIGGGSHDLLYQEFLPLLPNLLQVPVRLSSLMPYLPMLMDPLVSALNGSQTLVSQGLRTLELCVDNLQPDFLYDHIQPVRAELMQALWRTLRNPAESISHVAYRVLGKFGGSNRKMLKESQRLHYVVTEVQGPSIKAEFTDCKASIQLPMEKAIETALDCLKSANTEPYYRRQAWEVIKCFLVAMTSLDDNKHALYQLLSHPK
;
A
#
# COMPACT_ATOMS: atom_id res chain seq x y z
N ALA A 1 21.10 -11.93 58.12
CA ALA A 1 19.84 -12.64 58.44
C ALA A 1 18.89 -11.75 59.24
N ARG A 2 19.28 -11.21 60.39
CA ARG A 2 18.42 -10.42 61.28
C ARG A 2 17.93 -9.05 60.77
N TYR A 3 18.62 -8.41 59.81
CA TYR A 3 18.29 -7.03 59.40
C TYR A 3 16.93 -6.90 58.68
N PHE A 4 16.42 -7.96 58.04
CA PHE A 4 15.13 -7.96 57.32
C PHE A 4 13.95 -8.48 58.16
N GLU A 5 14.14 -8.67 59.48
CA GLU A 5 13.07 -9.04 60.40
C GLU A 5 12.35 -7.77 60.90
N ASN A 6 11.03 -7.81 61.05
CA ASN A 6 10.30 -6.71 61.70
C ASN A 6 10.84 -6.46 63.12
N PRO A 7 10.96 -5.20 63.57
CA PRO A 7 11.46 -4.89 64.90
C PRO A 7 10.60 -5.61 65.96
N GLN A 8 11.24 -6.41 66.81
CA GLN A 8 10.58 -6.95 67.99
C GLN A 8 10.40 -5.83 69.02
N VAL A 9 9.22 -5.79 69.65
CA VAL A 9 8.96 -4.88 70.77
C VAL A 9 9.91 -5.25 71.90
N ILE A 10 10.81 -4.32 72.26
CA ILE A 10 11.75 -4.50 73.37
C ILE A 10 10.96 -4.43 74.68
N ALA A 11 11.23 -5.34 75.62
CA ALA A 11 10.62 -5.32 76.95
C ALA A 11 10.98 -4.02 77.70
N GLU A 12 10.06 -3.52 78.54
CA GLU A 12 10.25 -2.28 79.32
C GLU A 12 11.64 -2.26 80.01
N ASN A 13 12.35 -1.12 79.89
CA ASN A 13 13.64 -0.87 80.55
C ASN A 13 14.82 -1.81 80.20
N THR A 14 14.89 -2.40 79.00
CA THR A 14 16.11 -3.10 78.52
C THR A 14 16.96 -2.22 77.59
N VAL A 15 18.28 -2.21 77.81
CA VAL A 15 19.25 -1.54 76.92
C VAL A 15 19.37 -2.37 75.63
N PRO A 16 19.08 -1.81 74.44
CA PRO A 16 19.24 -2.55 73.19
C PRO A 16 20.71 -2.93 72.97
N SER A 17 20.97 -4.17 72.57
CA SER A 17 22.32 -4.63 72.26
C SER A 17 22.90 -3.88 71.04
N PRO A 18 24.23 -3.75 70.90
CA PRO A 18 24.85 -3.07 69.75
C PRO A 18 24.41 -3.64 68.39
N GLU A 19 23.99 -4.90 68.36
CA GLU A 19 23.49 -5.59 67.16
C GLU A 19 22.05 -5.18 66.77
N MET A 20 21.28 -4.56 67.67
CA MET A 20 19.92 -4.06 67.42
C MET A 20 19.88 -2.62 66.89
N VAL A 21 21.04 -1.96 66.81
CA VAL A 21 21.19 -0.58 66.34
C VAL A 21 21.04 -0.56 64.82
N GLY A 22 19.82 -0.32 64.34
CA GLY A 22 19.49 -0.25 62.91
C GLY A 22 18.00 -0.32 62.59
N MET A 23 17.17 -0.81 63.52
CA MET A 23 15.72 -0.79 63.40
C MET A 23 15.13 0.34 64.23
N ILE A 24 14.09 1.02 63.72
CA ILE A 24 13.30 1.97 64.51
C ILE A 24 12.71 1.18 65.68
N THR A 25 13.24 1.39 66.88
CA THR A 25 12.75 0.73 68.09
C THR A 25 12.18 1.78 69.03
N SER A 26 10.88 1.68 69.28
CA SER A 26 10.20 2.43 70.32
C SER A 26 10.50 1.76 71.65
N VAL A 27 11.24 2.45 72.53
CA VAL A 27 11.52 1.99 73.89
C VAL A 27 10.57 2.71 74.83
N LEU A 28 9.80 1.93 75.60
CA LEU A 28 9.02 2.45 76.72
C LEU A 28 9.97 2.59 77.91
N VAL A 29 10.22 3.83 78.32
CA VAL A 29 11.06 4.17 79.47
C VAL A 29 10.16 4.67 80.60
N LYS A 30 10.21 4.00 81.76
CA LYS A 30 9.57 4.51 82.99
C LYS A 30 10.47 5.56 83.61
N THR A 31 9.95 6.77 83.84
CA THR A 31 10.72 7.88 84.41
C THR A 31 11.19 7.64 85.87
N ALA A 32 10.59 6.68 86.59
CA ALA A 32 11.12 6.15 87.85
C ALA A 32 10.81 4.64 87.99
N PRO A 33 11.82 3.75 88.03
CA PRO A 33 11.61 2.29 87.96
C PRO A 33 11.06 1.66 89.25
N GLU A 34 11.05 2.36 90.39
CA GLU A 34 10.64 1.80 91.70
C GLU A 34 9.18 2.11 92.11
N ARG A 35 8.42 2.89 91.33
CA ARG A 35 7.00 3.18 91.61
C ARG A 35 6.11 2.58 90.53
N GLU A 36 5.06 1.86 90.95
CA GLU A 36 4.10 1.23 90.03
C GLU A 36 3.29 2.27 89.22
N ASP A 37 3.16 3.51 89.70
CA ASP A 37 2.42 4.63 89.07
C ASP A 37 3.29 5.58 88.21
N SER A 38 4.42 5.14 87.67
CA SER A 38 5.29 6.01 86.83
C SER A 38 4.78 6.18 85.39
N GLU A 39 4.75 7.41 84.88
CA GLU A 39 4.52 7.71 83.47
C GLU A 39 5.50 6.95 82.56
N THR A 40 4.96 6.16 81.63
CA THR A 40 5.72 5.51 80.57
C THR A 40 5.87 6.48 79.40
N ARG A 41 7.10 6.95 79.15
CA ARG A 41 7.41 7.78 77.97
C ARG A 41 7.95 6.90 76.85
N THR A 42 7.29 6.95 75.69
CA THR A 42 7.73 6.24 74.49
C THR A 42 8.83 7.05 73.79
N HIS A 43 10.07 6.59 73.87
CA HIS A 43 11.19 7.20 73.12
C HIS A 43 11.41 6.41 71.83
N THR A 44 11.31 7.10 70.69
CA THR A 44 11.62 6.50 69.38
C THR A 44 13.11 6.71 69.09
N ILE A 45 13.89 5.63 69.09
CA ILE A 45 15.32 5.71 68.73
C ILE A 45 15.42 5.76 67.21
N ILE A 46 15.89 6.89 66.68
CA ILE A 46 16.14 7.06 65.25
C ILE A 46 17.52 6.46 64.93
N PRO A 47 17.61 5.44 64.05
CA PRO A 47 18.90 4.88 63.65
C PRO A 47 19.76 5.92 62.94
N ARG A 48 21.09 5.83 63.08
CA ARG A 48 22.03 6.72 62.37
C ARG A 48 21.74 6.68 60.86
N GLY A 49 21.74 7.84 60.19
CA GLY A 49 21.47 7.93 58.75
C GLY A 49 22.37 7.06 57.87
N SER A 50 23.59 6.75 58.33
CA SER A 50 24.52 5.80 57.69
C SER A 50 23.99 4.36 57.60
N LEU A 51 22.98 4.02 58.41
CA LEU A 51 22.32 2.71 58.44
C LEU A 51 20.96 2.73 57.72
N SER A 52 20.55 3.86 57.15
CA SER A 52 19.27 3.99 56.43
C SER A 52 19.44 3.66 54.95
N LEU A 53 18.73 2.63 54.48
CA LEU A 53 18.69 2.23 53.06
C LEU A 53 18.18 3.37 52.16
N LYS A 54 17.26 4.21 52.66
CA LYS A 54 16.74 5.37 51.92
C LYS A 54 17.81 6.43 51.69
N VAL A 55 18.68 6.67 52.67
CA VAL A 55 19.81 7.59 52.51
C VAL A 55 20.85 7.00 51.55
N LEU A 56 21.13 5.70 51.67
CA LEU A 56 22.03 4.98 50.75
C LEU A 56 21.55 5.02 49.30
N ALA A 57 20.23 4.99 49.06
CA ALA A 57 19.66 5.08 47.72
C ALA A 57 19.89 6.45 47.04
N GLU A 58 20.07 7.52 47.81
CA GLU A 58 20.31 8.89 47.31
C GLU A 58 21.80 9.22 47.13
N LEU A 59 22.71 8.48 47.79
CA LEU A 59 24.16 8.68 47.66
C LEU A 59 24.67 8.70 46.20
N PRO A 60 24.21 7.83 45.29
CA PRO A 60 24.72 7.86 43.93
C PRO A 60 24.41 9.17 43.20
N ILE A 61 23.27 9.82 43.49
CA ILE A 61 22.91 11.12 42.91
C ILE A 61 23.85 12.22 43.41
N ILE A 62 24.18 12.19 44.71
CA ILE A 62 25.13 13.13 45.32
C ILE A 62 26.52 12.99 44.68
N VAL A 63 26.98 11.75 44.47
CA VAL A 63 28.28 11.49 43.81
C VAL A 63 28.27 11.99 42.36
N VAL A 64 27.17 11.81 41.61
CA VAL A 64 27.03 12.39 40.26
C VAL A 64 27.15 13.91 40.28
N LEU A 65 26.45 14.58 41.19
CA LEU A 65 26.49 16.03 41.33
C LEU A 65 27.91 16.51 41.67
N MET A 66 28.57 15.85 42.62
CA MET A 66 29.95 16.14 42.97
C MET A 66 30.89 15.95 41.77
N TYR A 67 30.73 14.86 41.01
CA TYR A 67 31.52 14.60 39.80
C TYR A 67 31.29 15.66 38.71
N GLN A 68 30.05 16.18 38.57
CA GLN A 68 29.75 17.28 37.64
C GLN A 68 30.41 18.60 38.05
N LEU A 69 30.47 18.89 39.35
CA LEU A 69 31.07 20.13 39.88
C LEU A 69 32.61 20.08 39.96
N TYR A 70 33.20 18.93 40.29
CA TYR A 70 34.63 18.78 40.59
C TYR A 70 35.29 17.61 39.85
N LYS A 71 35.06 17.52 38.54
CA LYS A 71 35.45 16.40 37.68
C LYS A 71 36.92 15.94 37.85
N LEU A 72 37.88 16.86 37.88
CA LEU A 72 39.32 16.54 37.94
C LEU A 72 39.73 15.87 39.27
N ASN A 73 39.15 16.30 40.40
CA ASN A 73 39.54 15.82 41.73
C ASN A 73 38.86 14.50 42.10
N ILE A 74 37.67 14.26 41.54
CA ILE A 74 36.82 13.13 41.91
C ILE A 74 37.00 11.93 40.97
N HIS A 75 37.64 12.14 39.81
CA HIS A 75 37.83 11.09 38.81
C HIS A 75 38.56 9.86 39.34
N ASN A 76 39.63 10.05 40.12
CA ASN A 76 40.40 8.95 40.71
C ASN A 76 39.62 8.27 41.84
N VAL A 77 38.91 9.04 42.68
CA VAL A 77 38.12 8.51 43.80
C VAL A 77 36.95 7.65 43.31
N VAL A 78 36.27 8.05 42.23
CA VAL A 78 35.17 7.27 41.66
C VAL A 78 35.66 5.94 41.07
N SER A 79 36.92 5.87 40.62
CA SER A 79 37.50 4.61 40.15
C SER A 79 37.57 3.56 41.27
N GLU A 80 37.82 3.97 42.52
CA GLU A 80 37.85 3.08 43.70
C GLU A 80 36.45 2.59 44.11
N PHE A 81 35.39 3.31 43.72
CA PHE A 81 34.01 2.88 44.00
C PHE A 81 33.52 1.78 43.06
N VAL A 82 34.11 1.61 41.87
CA VAL A 82 33.61 0.63 40.88
C VAL A 82 33.58 -0.81 41.44
N PRO A 83 34.62 -1.35 42.09
CA PRO A 83 34.56 -2.68 42.69
C PRO A 83 33.52 -2.80 43.82
N LEU A 84 33.34 -1.74 44.61
CA LEU A 84 32.35 -1.71 45.69
C LEU A 84 30.91 -1.73 45.15
N ILE A 85 30.67 -1.01 44.05
CA ILE A 85 29.39 -1.05 43.33
C ILE A 85 29.10 -2.48 42.84
N MET A 86 30.08 -3.16 42.26
CA MET A 86 29.92 -4.54 41.77
C MET A 86 29.57 -5.52 42.90
N ASN A 87 30.27 -5.42 44.02
CA ASN A 87 29.95 -6.21 45.22
C ASN A 87 28.54 -5.91 45.73
N THR A 88 28.13 -4.63 45.73
CA THR A 88 26.81 -4.20 46.19
C THR A 88 25.67 -4.75 45.33
N ILE A 89 25.85 -4.77 44.01
CA ILE A 89 24.86 -5.33 43.06
C ILE A 89 24.77 -6.86 43.22
N MET A 90 25.87 -7.52 43.59
CA MET A 90 25.93 -8.97 43.80
C MET A 90 25.38 -9.44 45.16
N LEU A 91 25.14 -8.53 46.10
CA LEU A 91 24.58 -8.88 47.42
C LEU A 91 23.17 -9.47 47.27
N GLN A 92 22.96 -10.64 47.85
CA GLN A 92 21.67 -11.31 47.89
C GLN A 92 21.20 -11.52 49.33
N VAL A 93 19.89 -11.40 49.53
CA VAL A 93 19.25 -11.85 50.76
C VAL A 93 19.20 -13.37 50.75
N SER A 94 19.64 -14.01 51.83
CA SER A 94 19.66 -15.47 51.91
C SER A 94 18.25 -16.05 51.75
N PRO A 95 18.08 -17.18 51.04
CA PRO A 95 16.77 -17.79 50.81
C PRO A 95 16.07 -18.20 52.12
N GLN A 96 16.83 -18.53 53.16
CA GLN A 96 16.32 -18.80 54.52
C GLN A 96 15.69 -17.56 55.17
N ALA A 97 16.22 -16.35 54.93
CA ALA A 97 15.66 -15.12 55.48
C ALA A 97 14.36 -14.68 54.77
N ARG A 98 14.20 -15.02 53.49
CA ARG A 98 12.95 -14.78 52.72
C ARG A 98 11.77 -15.64 53.19
N GLN A 99 12.03 -16.82 53.75
CA GLN A 99 11.01 -17.76 54.22
C GLN A 99 10.62 -17.52 55.69
N HIS A 100 11.28 -16.58 56.37
CA HIS A 100 11.03 -16.31 57.78
C HIS A 100 9.69 -15.57 57.99
N LYS A 101 8.94 -15.94 59.03
CA LYS A 101 7.59 -15.40 59.32
C LYS A 101 7.55 -13.89 59.53
N LEU A 102 8.66 -13.26 59.91
CA LEU A 102 8.80 -11.83 60.19
C LEU A 102 9.46 -11.04 59.04
N TYR A 103 9.50 -11.57 57.82
CA TYR A 103 10.16 -10.93 56.68
C TYR A 103 9.49 -9.60 56.30
N ASN A 104 10.24 -8.50 56.46
CA ASN A 104 9.78 -7.17 56.10
C ASN A 104 9.94 -6.93 54.58
N LYS A 105 8.81 -6.98 53.87
CA LYS A 105 8.76 -6.74 52.42
C LYS A 105 9.11 -5.30 52.03
N GLU A 106 8.79 -4.31 52.87
CA GLU A 106 9.07 -2.88 52.59
C GLU A 106 10.57 -2.60 52.69
N LEU A 107 11.23 -3.11 53.75
CA LEU A 107 12.67 -2.98 53.90
C LEU A 107 13.43 -3.70 52.78
N TYR A 108 12.89 -4.82 52.30
CA TYR A 108 13.43 -5.50 51.12
C TYR A 108 13.25 -4.67 49.84
N ALA A 109 12.09 -4.03 49.65
CA ALA A 109 11.88 -3.13 48.52
C ALA A 109 12.84 -1.93 48.57
N ASP A 110 13.07 -1.33 49.73
CA ASP A 110 14.04 -0.26 49.94
C ASP A 110 15.49 -0.72 49.66
N PHE A 111 15.84 -1.95 50.03
CA PHE A 111 17.15 -2.55 49.72
C PHE A 111 17.34 -2.73 48.20
N ILE A 112 16.33 -3.29 47.52
CA ILE A 112 16.36 -3.44 46.05
C ILE A 112 16.39 -2.07 45.37
N ALA A 113 15.67 -1.07 45.89
CA ALA A 113 15.71 0.29 45.38
C ALA A 113 17.12 0.89 45.46
N ALA A 114 17.81 0.72 46.59
CA ALA A 114 19.21 1.17 46.74
C ALA A 114 20.14 0.46 45.74
N GLN A 115 19.99 -0.86 45.53
CA GLN A 115 20.76 -1.59 44.52
C GLN A 115 20.49 -1.10 43.09
N ILE A 116 19.22 -0.84 42.74
CA ILE A 116 18.83 -0.33 41.41
C ILE A 116 19.42 1.07 41.19
N LYS A 117 19.31 1.98 42.17
CA LYS A 117 19.92 3.33 42.08
C LYS A 117 21.44 3.26 41.93
N THR A 118 22.10 2.34 42.62
CA THR A 118 23.54 2.10 42.50
C THR A 118 23.89 1.57 41.09
N LEU A 119 23.08 0.66 40.53
CA LEU A 119 23.23 0.19 39.15
C LEU A 119 22.96 1.32 38.13
N SER A 120 21.97 2.17 38.35
CA SER A 120 21.70 3.35 37.51
C SER A 120 22.88 4.32 37.51
N PHE A 121 23.55 4.49 38.66
CA PHE A 121 24.77 5.27 38.74
C PHE A 121 25.92 4.62 37.96
N LEU A 122 26.11 3.31 38.10
CA LEU A 122 27.07 2.57 37.27
C LEU A 122 26.78 2.81 35.78
N ALA A 123 25.52 2.71 35.37
CA ALA A 123 25.09 2.93 33.98
C ALA A 123 25.41 4.35 33.47
N TYR A 124 25.41 5.35 34.34
CA TYR A 124 25.81 6.73 34.00
C TYR A 124 27.32 6.87 33.79
N ILE A 125 28.15 6.28 34.67
CA ILE A 125 29.61 6.40 34.60
C ILE A 125 30.29 5.38 33.68
N ILE A 126 29.56 4.38 33.18
CA ILE A 126 30.10 3.23 32.45
C ILE A 126 30.92 3.62 31.21
N ARG A 127 30.53 4.70 30.52
CA ARG A 127 31.23 5.22 29.34
C ARG A 127 32.57 5.88 29.67
N ILE A 128 32.74 6.33 30.91
CA ILE A 128 33.94 7.03 31.36
C ILE A 128 34.99 6.03 31.84
N TYR A 129 34.56 4.96 32.52
CA TYR A 129 35.46 3.96 33.14
C TYR A 129 35.35 2.58 32.46
N GLN A 130 35.20 2.56 31.13
CA GLN A 130 34.89 1.36 30.36
C GLN A 130 35.91 0.22 30.58
N ASP A 131 37.20 0.51 30.61
CA ASP A 131 38.25 -0.50 30.82
C ASP A 131 38.21 -1.13 32.21
N LEU A 132 37.92 -0.33 33.24
CA LEU A 132 37.83 -0.80 34.63
C LEU A 132 36.56 -1.63 34.83
N VAL A 133 35.43 -1.18 34.31
CA VAL A 133 34.16 -1.92 34.36
C VAL A 133 34.26 -3.22 33.55
N GLY A 134 35.00 -3.22 32.43
CA GLY A 134 35.28 -4.40 31.62
C GLY A 134 35.86 -5.57 32.42
N LYS A 135 36.76 -5.28 33.37
CA LYS A 135 37.37 -6.29 34.26
C LYS A 135 36.35 -7.00 35.17
N TYR A 136 35.30 -6.29 35.59
CA TYR A 136 34.24 -6.81 36.47
C TYR A 136 32.93 -7.14 35.72
N SER A 137 32.97 -7.18 34.39
CA SER A 137 31.78 -7.33 33.53
C SER A 137 30.94 -8.57 33.84
N GLN A 138 31.57 -9.71 34.16
CA GLN A 138 30.87 -10.95 34.51
C GLN A 138 30.05 -10.81 35.82
N GLN A 139 30.57 -10.08 36.81
CA GLN A 139 29.85 -9.81 38.06
C GLN A 139 28.68 -8.85 37.82
N MET A 140 28.88 -7.83 36.98
CA MET A 140 27.83 -6.90 36.58
C MET A 140 26.66 -7.63 35.88
N VAL A 141 26.94 -8.48 34.89
CA VAL A 141 25.93 -9.24 34.15
C VAL A 141 25.12 -10.14 35.10
N LYS A 142 25.82 -10.90 35.95
CA LYS A 142 25.18 -11.79 36.93
C LYS A 142 24.32 -10.99 37.93
N GLY A 143 24.85 -9.88 38.45
CA GLY A 143 24.14 -9.00 39.36
C GLY A 143 22.88 -8.37 38.74
N MET A 144 22.97 -7.88 37.51
CA MET A 144 21.82 -7.31 36.79
C MET A 144 20.71 -8.36 36.56
N LEU A 145 21.05 -9.57 36.12
CA LEU A 145 20.08 -10.66 35.94
C LEU A 145 19.42 -11.07 37.25
N GLN A 146 20.18 -11.07 38.34
CA GLN A 146 19.65 -11.36 39.67
C GLN A 146 18.69 -10.27 40.15
N LEU A 147 18.99 -9.00 39.90
CA LEU A 147 18.07 -7.89 40.20
C LEU A 147 16.78 -7.99 39.38
N LEU A 148 16.86 -8.34 38.09
CA LEU A 148 15.68 -8.55 37.24
C LEU A 148 14.82 -9.71 37.75
N SER A 149 15.45 -10.82 38.17
CA SER A 149 14.74 -11.99 38.69
C SER A 149 14.11 -11.75 40.07
N ASN A 150 14.78 -10.97 40.92
CA ASN A 150 14.41 -10.79 42.34
C ASN A 150 13.61 -9.51 42.63
N CYS A 151 13.39 -8.64 41.63
CA CYS A 151 12.66 -7.39 41.83
C CYS A 151 11.19 -7.67 42.24
N PRO A 152 10.70 -7.10 43.36
CA PRO A 152 9.35 -7.35 43.86
C PRO A 152 8.27 -6.90 42.87
N SER A 153 7.20 -7.70 42.78
CA SER A 153 6.11 -7.51 41.81
C SER A 153 5.20 -6.31 42.12
N GLU A 154 5.19 -5.87 43.38
CA GLU A 154 4.36 -4.80 43.91
C GLU A 154 4.84 -3.41 43.47
N THR A 155 6.14 -3.25 43.18
CA THR A 155 6.78 -1.96 42.87
C THR A 155 7.14 -1.83 41.39
N ALA A 156 6.15 -1.53 40.55
CA ALA A 156 6.37 -1.37 39.10
C ALA A 156 7.36 -0.24 38.74
N HIS A 157 7.42 0.82 39.55
CA HIS A 157 8.31 1.96 39.30
C HIS A 157 9.80 1.59 39.44
N LEU A 158 10.19 0.79 40.43
CA LEU A 158 11.57 0.31 40.58
C LEU A 158 12.00 -0.52 39.38
N ARG A 159 11.10 -1.37 38.87
CA ARG A 159 11.36 -2.19 37.69
C ARG A 159 11.54 -1.35 36.42
N LYS A 160 10.80 -0.25 36.31
CA LYS A 160 11.01 0.75 35.24
C LYS A 160 12.42 1.33 35.29
N GLU A 161 12.88 1.79 36.47
CA GLU A 161 14.23 2.35 36.64
C GLU A 161 15.32 1.32 36.33
N LEU A 162 15.13 0.07 36.76
CA LEU A 162 16.02 -1.03 36.44
C LEU A 162 16.13 -1.29 34.93
N LEU A 163 15.00 -1.29 34.19
CA LEU A 163 15.00 -1.44 32.74
C LEU A 163 15.68 -0.25 32.03
N ILE A 164 15.52 0.97 32.53
CA ILE A 164 16.22 2.16 31.99
C ILE A 164 17.74 2.03 32.21
N ALA A 165 18.16 1.62 33.41
CA ALA A 165 19.58 1.37 33.71
C ALA A 165 20.15 0.26 32.83
N ALA A 166 19.43 -0.86 32.71
CA ALA A 166 19.79 -1.97 31.83
C ALA A 166 19.92 -1.50 30.37
N LYS A 167 18.98 -0.69 29.86
CA LYS A 167 19.06 -0.11 28.51
C LYS A 167 20.36 0.67 28.29
N HIS A 168 20.73 1.53 29.23
CA HIS A 168 21.98 2.30 29.11
C HIS A 168 23.23 1.42 29.13
N ILE A 169 23.26 0.38 29.97
CA ILE A 169 24.36 -0.60 30.02
C ILE A 169 24.45 -1.39 28.70
N LEU A 170 23.32 -1.93 28.22
CA LEU A 170 23.25 -2.73 26.99
C LEU A 170 23.58 -1.92 25.71
N THR A 171 23.46 -0.59 25.76
CA THR A 171 23.88 0.28 24.66
C THR A 171 25.40 0.44 24.58
N THR A 172 26.17 0.03 25.59
CA THR A 172 27.66 0.11 25.60
C THR A 172 28.32 -1.15 25.01
N ASP A 173 29.62 -1.12 24.77
CA ASP A 173 30.33 -2.26 24.13
C ASP A 173 30.43 -3.50 25.04
N LEU A 174 30.05 -3.36 26.32
CA LEU A 174 29.93 -4.47 27.26
C LEU A 174 28.76 -5.42 26.92
N ARG A 175 27.93 -5.06 25.93
CA ARG A 175 26.83 -5.90 25.42
C ARG A 175 27.27 -7.31 25.00
N SER A 176 28.50 -7.47 24.50
CA SER A 176 29.05 -8.78 24.11
C SER A 176 29.14 -9.77 25.28
N GLN A 177 29.25 -9.28 26.52
CA GLN A 177 29.32 -10.13 27.71
C GLN A 177 27.96 -10.72 28.09
N PHE A 178 26.85 -10.20 27.53
CA PHE A 178 25.50 -10.71 27.76
C PHE A 178 25.12 -11.88 26.83
N ILE A 179 25.94 -12.18 25.80
CA ILE A 179 25.68 -13.29 24.84
C ILE A 179 25.40 -14.63 25.55
N PRO A 180 26.20 -15.09 26.54
CA PRO A 180 26.01 -16.41 27.13
C PRO A 180 24.75 -16.57 28.01
N CYS A 181 23.99 -15.48 28.22
CA CYS A 181 22.82 -15.44 29.08
C CYS A 181 21.59 -14.83 28.38
N MET A 182 21.60 -14.83 27.04
CA MET A 182 20.49 -14.31 26.23
C MET A 182 19.21 -15.11 26.40
N ASP A 183 19.31 -16.43 26.62
CA ASP A 183 18.19 -17.32 26.96
C ASP A 183 17.33 -16.76 28.11
N LYS A 184 17.98 -16.27 29.18
CA LYS A 184 17.31 -15.69 30.35
C LYS A 184 16.75 -14.30 30.08
N LEU A 185 17.36 -13.53 29.18
CA LEU A 185 16.85 -12.21 28.78
C LEU A 185 15.63 -12.30 27.85
N PHE A 186 15.49 -13.40 27.10
CA PHE A 186 14.31 -13.67 26.26
C PHE A 186 13.09 -14.13 27.07
N ASP A 187 13.28 -14.53 28.33
CA ASP A 187 12.16 -14.87 29.21
C ASP A 187 11.39 -13.61 29.66
N GLU A 188 10.14 -13.51 29.19
CA GLU A 188 9.22 -12.42 29.51
C GLU A 188 8.98 -12.28 31.02
N SER A 189 8.99 -13.41 31.74
CA SER A 189 8.78 -13.43 33.19
C SER A 189 9.96 -12.84 33.97
N ILE A 190 11.18 -13.02 33.46
CA ILE A 190 12.41 -12.49 34.07
C ILE A 190 12.60 -11.02 33.70
N LEU A 191 12.28 -10.62 32.46
CA LEU A 191 12.50 -9.23 32.03
C LEU A 191 11.43 -8.29 32.61
N ILE A 192 10.15 -8.61 32.43
CA ILE A 192 9.03 -7.73 32.79
C ILE A 192 8.47 -8.04 34.19
N GLY A 193 8.56 -9.29 34.64
CA GLY A 193 8.03 -9.72 35.93
C GLY A 193 6.58 -10.22 35.87
N SER A 194 6.08 -10.67 37.02
CA SER A 194 4.72 -11.20 37.20
C SER A 194 3.66 -10.13 37.53
N GLY A 195 4.07 -8.89 37.83
CA GLY A 195 3.15 -7.82 38.20
C GLY A 195 2.30 -7.32 37.03
N TYR A 196 0.98 -7.22 37.22
CA TYR A 196 0.04 -6.79 36.17
C TYR A 196 0.34 -5.37 35.66
N THR A 197 0.48 -4.40 36.57
CA THR A 197 0.77 -2.99 36.25
C THR A 197 2.11 -2.82 35.54
N ALA A 198 3.12 -3.60 35.94
CA ALA A 198 4.43 -3.63 35.29
C ALA A 198 4.30 -4.18 33.86
N ARG A 199 3.50 -5.24 33.68
CA ARG A 199 3.29 -5.87 32.37
C ARG A 199 2.54 -4.98 31.38
N GLU A 200 1.58 -4.19 31.83
CA GLU A 200 0.85 -3.28 30.94
C GLU A 200 1.73 -2.10 30.48
N THR A 201 2.49 -1.51 31.40
CA THR A 201 3.23 -0.26 31.17
C THR A 201 4.65 -0.45 30.63
N LEU A 202 5.36 -1.52 31.01
CA LEU A 202 6.78 -1.70 30.72
C LEU A 202 7.07 -2.52 29.47
N ARG A 203 6.09 -3.25 28.92
CA ARG A 203 6.25 -4.07 27.70
C ARG A 203 6.91 -3.30 26.53
N PRO A 204 6.43 -2.10 26.14
CA PRO A 204 7.06 -1.34 25.05
C PRO A 204 8.53 -1.01 25.30
N LEU A 205 8.88 -0.60 26.52
CA LEU A 205 10.25 -0.26 26.89
C LEU A 205 11.14 -1.51 26.90
N ALA A 206 10.67 -2.61 27.50
CA ALA A 206 11.40 -3.88 27.57
C ALA A 206 11.68 -4.44 26.17
N TYR A 207 10.66 -4.55 25.31
CA TYR A 207 10.83 -5.07 23.95
C TYR A 207 11.68 -4.16 23.07
N SER A 208 11.58 -2.83 23.21
CA SER A 208 12.47 -1.90 22.49
C SER A 208 13.93 -2.09 22.88
N THR A 209 14.21 -2.22 24.18
CA THR A 209 15.57 -2.41 24.70
C THR A 209 16.16 -3.75 24.26
N LEU A 210 15.34 -4.80 24.31
CA LEU A 210 15.75 -6.14 23.87
C LEU A 210 15.96 -6.19 22.35
N ALA A 211 15.12 -5.50 21.57
CA ALA A 211 15.29 -5.42 20.13
C ALA A 211 16.58 -4.71 19.73
N ASP A 212 16.89 -3.58 20.39
CA ASP A 212 18.15 -2.87 20.20
C ASP A 212 19.34 -3.78 20.52
N LEU A 213 19.30 -4.52 21.64
CA LEU A 213 20.35 -5.47 22.02
C LEU A 213 20.54 -6.57 20.96
N VAL A 214 19.45 -7.24 20.58
CA VAL A 214 19.47 -8.31 19.58
C VAL A 214 20.01 -7.79 18.25
N HIS A 215 19.57 -6.60 17.83
CA HIS A 215 20.08 -5.99 16.60
C HIS A 215 21.61 -5.82 16.63
N HIS A 216 22.18 -5.29 17.71
CA HIS A 216 23.62 -5.06 17.78
C HIS A 216 24.44 -6.34 17.93
N VAL A 217 23.90 -7.37 18.58
CA VAL A 217 24.62 -8.61 18.93
C VAL A 217 24.37 -9.74 17.91
N ARG A 218 23.41 -9.59 16.98
CA ARG A 218 22.93 -10.61 16.03
C ARG A 218 24.01 -11.46 15.33
N GLN A 219 25.17 -10.90 15.00
CA GLN A 219 26.24 -11.62 14.29
C GLN A 219 26.94 -12.67 15.16
N ASN A 220 26.92 -12.47 16.48
CA ASN A 220 27.61 -13.32 17.45
C ASN A 220 26.67 -14.27 18.18
N LEU A 221 25.35 -14.22 17.92
CA LEU A 221 24.38 -15.11 18.55
C LEU A 221 24.38 -16.49 17.87
N PRO A 222 24.26 -17.59 18.65
CA PRO A 222 24.06 -18.93 18.11
C PRO A 222 22.65 -19.09 17.52
N LEU A 223 22.44 -20.09 16.66
CA LEU A 223 21.17 -20.29 15.98
C LEU A 223 20.00 -20.58 16.95
N THR A 224 20.25 -21.21 18.09
CA THR A 224 19.24 -21.47 19.14
C THR A 224 18.66 -20.18 19.70
N ASP A 225 19.52 -19.21 19.99
CA ASP A 225 19.12 -17.93 20.58
C ASP A 225 18.44 -17.03 19.55
N LEU A 226 18.88 -17.11 18.29
CA LEU A 226 18.19 -16.47 17.17
C LEU A 226 16.78 -17.03 16.99
N SER A 227 16.58 -18.34 17.14
CA SER A 227 15.25 -18.98 17.09
C SER A 227 14.34 -18.49 18.22
N LEU A 228 14.86 -18.39 19.46
CA LEU A 228 14.12 -17.84 20.60
C LEU A 228 13.76 -16.36 20.38
N ALA A 229 14.69 -15.56 19.85
CA ALA A 229 14.42 -14.17 19.49
C ALA A 229 13.28 -14.09 18.46
N VAL A 230 13.34 -14.91 17.41
CA VAL A 230 12.29 -14.97 16.39
C VAL A 230 10.93 -15.30 17.00
N GLN A 231 10.85 -16.28 17.90
CA GLN A 231 9.60 -16.67 18.56
C GLN A 231 9.02 -15.54 19.43
N LEU A 232 9.87 -14.85 20.20
CA LEU A 232 9.45 -13.74 21.05
C LEU A 232 8.92 -12.55 20.23
N PHE A 233 9.67 -12.11 19.21
CA PHE A 233 9.26 -11.00 18.38
C PHE A 233 8.12 -11.34 17.43
N ALA A 234 7.95 -12.62 17.05
CA ALA A 234 6.75 -13.09 16.37
C ALA A 234 5.50 -12.94 17.24
N LYS A 235 5.56 -13.35 18.51
CA LYS A 235 4.46 -13.16 19.48
C LYS A 235 4.10 -11.67 19.63
N ASN A 236 5.10 -10.79 19.63
CA ASN A 236 4.87 -9.34 19.71
C ASN A 236 4.17 -8.75 18.48
N ILE A 237 4.31 -9.36 17.29
CA ILE A 237 3.65 -8.90 16.07
C ILE A 237 2.17 -9.24 16.08
N ASP A 238 1.81 -10.42 16.58
CA ASP A 238 0.44 -10.89 16.66
C ASP A 238 -0.34 -10.30 17.86
N ASP A 239 0.36 -9.75 18.86
CA ASP A 239 -0.25 -9.13 20.04
C ASP A 239 -0.81 -7.72 19.72
N GLU A 240 -2.13 -7.64 19.55
CA GLU A 240 -2.87 -6.39 19.31
C GLU A 240 -2.92 -5.47 20.55
N SER A 241 -2.57 -5.95 21.76
CA SER A 241 -2.48 -5.08 22.94
C SER A 241 -1.23 -4.18 22.92
N LEU A 242 -0.25 -4.49 22.07
CA LEU A 242 0.95 -3.68 21.90
C LEU A 242 0.73 -2.54 20.88
N PRO A 243 1.36 -1.37 21.08
CA PRO A 243 1.31 -0.29 20.11
C PRO A 243 1.87 -0.66 18.72
N SER A 244 1.31 -0.07 17.65
CA SER A 244 1.68 -0.28 16.24
C SER A 244 3.17 -0.05 15.96
N ASN A 245 3.80 0.89 16.65
CA ASN A 245 5.22 1.19 16.52
C ASN A 245 6.11 0.04 17.03
N ILE A 246 5.72 -0.66 18.10
CA ILE A 246 6.42 -1.83 18.63
C ILE A 246 6.25 -3.03 17.71
N GLN A 247 5.05 -3.23 17.15
CA GLN A 247 4.81 -4.25 16.13
C GLN A 247 5.70 -4.00 14.89
N THR A 248 5.73 -2.76 14.39
CA THR A 248 6.56 -2.36 13.25
C THR A 248 8.06 -2.55 13.54
N MET A 249 8.51 -2.16 14.74
CA MET A 249 9.89 -2.39 15.19
C MET A 249 10.23 -3.88 15.22
N SER A 250 9.34 -4.71 15.73
CA SER A 250 9.52 -6.17 15.78
C SER A 250 9.64 -6.75 14.35
N CYS A 251 8.81 -6.29 13.41
CA CYS A 251 8.95 -6.67 11.99
C CYS A 251 10.29 -6.24 11.39
N LYS A 252 10.76 -5.01 11.68
CA LYS A 252 12.07 -4.52 11.21
C LYS A 252 13.23 -5.31 11.79
N LEU A 253 13.15 -5.71 13.06
CA LEU A 253 14.16 -6.55 13.68
C LEU A 253 14.21 -7.92 13.01
N LEU A 254 13.05 -8.58 12.84
CA LEU A 254 12.97 -9.88 12.17
C LEU A 254 13.55 -9.80 10.75
N LEU A 255 13.26 -8.74 10.00
CA LEU A 255 13.87 -8.48 8.69
C LEU A 255 15.41 -8.44 8.78
N ASN A 256 15.97 -7.72 9.75
CA ASN A 256 17.43 -7.61 9.95
C ASN A 256 18.09 -8.90 10.44
N LEU A 257 17.32 -9.86 10.97
CA LEU A 257 17.83 -11.16 11.41
C LEU A 257 17.92 -12.19 10.27
N VAL A 258 17.23 -11.99 9.14
CA VAL A 258 17.20 -12.94 8.03
C VAL A 258 18.60 -13.30 7.54
N ASP A 259 19.45 -12.29 7.29
CA ASP A 259 20.82 -12.51 6.82
C ASP A 259 21.69 -13.24 7.85
N CYS A 260 21.50 -12.93 9.13
CA CYS A 260 22.23 -13.58 10.23
C CYS A 260 21.82 -15.04 10.37
N ILE A 261 20.51 -15.34 10.32
CA ILE A 261 19.99 -16.71 10.35
C ILE A 261 20.52 -17.51 9.16
N ARG A 262 20.53 -16.91 7.97
CA ARG A 262 21.09 -17.53 6.75
C ARG A 262 22.58 -17.86 6.92
N SER A 263 23.38 -16.89 7.35
CA SER A 263 24.83 -17.07 7.51
C SER A 263 25.18 -18.10 8.60
N LYS A 264 24.47 -18.07 9.74
CA LYS A 264 24.69 -19.03 10.83
C LYS A 264 24.20 -20.43 10.49
N SER A 265 23.08 -20.55 9.77
CA SER A 265 22.59 -21.85 9.28
C SER A 265 23.58 -22.54 8.37
N GLU A 266 24.30 -21.79 7.53
CA GLU A 266 25.37 -22.34 6.68
C GLU A 266 26.62 -22.75 7.47
N GLN A 267 26.97 -22.02 8.53
CA GLN A 267 28.11 -22.33 9.40
C GLN A 267 27.84 -23.54 10.31
N GLU A 268 26.65 -23.62 10.88
CA GLU A 268 26.27 -24.61 11.90
C GLU A 268 25.56 -25.83 11.31
N ASN A 269 25.34 -25.90 9.98
CA ASN A 269 24.45 -26.86 9.32
C ASN A 269 23.07 -26.97 10.01
N GLY A 270 22.61 -25.85 10.56
CA GLY A 270 21.37 -25.78 11.33
C GLY A 270 20.14 -25.55 10.45
N ASN A 271 18.96 -25.72 11.05
CA ASN A 271 17.67 -25.64 10.37
C ASN A 271 17.18 -24.18 10.16
N GLY A 272 17.97 -23.35 9.48
CA GLY A 272 17.63 -21.95 9.22
C GLY A 272 16.41 -21.79 8.31
N ARG A 273 16.19 -22.73 7.39
CA ARG A 273 15.03 -22.70 6.47
C ARG A 273 13.71 -22.74 7.22
N ASP A 274 13.55 -23.64 8.19
CA ASP A 274 12.30 -23.76 8.94
C ASP A 274 12.02 -22.51 9.80
N ILE A 275 13.07 -21.88 10.35
CA ILE A 275 12.95 -20.61 11.08
C ILE A 275 12.45 -19.50 10.14
N LEU A 276 13.03 -19.37 8.95
CA LEU A 276 12.60 -18.38 7.95
C LEU A 276 11.17 -18.65 7.46
N MET A 277 10.79 -19.91 7.25
CA MET A 277 9.41 -20.27 6.89
C MET A 277 8.43 -19.92 8.00
N ARG A 278 8.80 -20.11 9.27
CA ARG A 278 7.96 -19.71 10.40
C ARG A 278 7.82 -18.20 10.49
N MET A 279 8.88 -17.44 10.23
CA MET A 279 8.82 -15.97 10.14
C MET A 279 7.87 -15.52 9.02
N LEU A 280 7.95 -16.16 7.86
CA LEU A 280 7.04 -15.88 6.74
C LEU A 280 5.59 -16.13 7.12
N GLU A 281 5.29 -17.25 7.78
CA GLU A 281 3.94 -17.58 8.23
C GLU A 281 3.37 -16.52 9.18
N VAL A 282 4.18 -16.04 10.14
CA VAL A 282 3.78 -14.97 11.06
C VAL A 282 3.47 -13.67 10.30
N PHE A 283 4.27 -13.29 9.31
CA PHE A 283 3.98 -12.12 8.49
C PHE A 283 2.69 -12.28 7.67
N VAL A 284 2.43 -13.46 7.13
CA VAL A 284 1.18 -13.78 6.41
C VAL A 284 -0.03 -13.72 7.34
N LEU A 285 0.08 -14.21 8.58
CA LEU A 285 -0.97 -14.08 9.59
C LEU A 285 -1.20 -12.62 9.98
N LYS A 286 -0.14 -11.82 10.12
CA LYS A 286 -0.30 -10.38 10.39
C LYS A 286 -1.02 -9.66 9.25
N PHE A 287 -0.71 -9.98 7.99
CA PHE A 287 -1.48 -9.47 6.85
C PHE A 287 -2.96 -9.85 6.94
N HIS A 288 -3.28 -11.08 7.37
CA HIS A 288 -4.67 -11.50 7.59
C HIS A 288 -5.37 -10.64 8.64
N THR A 289 -4.72 -10.39 9.78
CA THR A 289 -5.26 -9.58 10.88
C THR A 289 -5.50 -8.13 10.44
N ILE A 290 -4.53 -7.53 9.72
CA ILE A 290 -4.68 -6.17 9.14
C ILE A 290 -5.85 -6.13 8.17
N ALA A 291 -5.93 -7.11 7.26
CA ALA A 291 -6.96 -7.20 6.23
C ALA A 291 -8.38 -7.37 6.79
N ARG A 292 -8.53 -8.19 7.83
CA ARG A 292 -9.83 -8.59 8.36
C ARG A 292 -10.39 -7.60 9.39
N TYR A 293 -9.54 -7.04 10.24
CA TYR A 293 -9.99 -6.23 11.38
C TYR A 293 -9.65 -4.75 11.21
N GLN A 294 -8.37 -4.43 10.97
CA GLN A 294 -7.89 -3.06 10.96
C GLN A 294 -8.42 -2.28 9.74
N LEU A 295 -8.34 -2.86 8.55
CA LEU A 295 -8.85 -2.23 7.33
C LEU A 295 -10.36 -1.99 7.36
N VAL A 296 -11.14 -2.96 7.85
CA VAL A 296 -12.59 -2.82 7.99
C VAL A 296 -12.94 -1.70 8.96
N SER A 297 -12.23 -1.60 10.08
CA SER A 297 -12.41 -0.52 11.06
C SER A 297 -12.05 0.85 10.47
N ILE A 298 -10.94 0.94 9.74
CA ILE A 298 -10.50 2.18 9.07
C ILE A 298 -11.52 2.61 8.01
N PHE A 299 -11.99 1.68 7.16
CA PHE A 299 -12.97 2.00 6.13
C PHE A 299 -14.31 2.43 6.69
N LYS A 300 -14.77 1.85 7.82
CA LYS A 300 -15.98 2.32 8.52
C LYS A 300 -15.85 3.76 9.04
N LYS A 301 -14.64 4.21 9.37
CA LYS A 301 -14.37 5.58 9.83
C LYS A 301 -14.19 6.58 8.68
N CYS A 302 -14.00 6.14 7.44
CA CYS A 302 -13.77 6.99 6.27
C CYS A 302 -15.09 7.38 5.59
N LYS A 303 -15.24 8.64 5.17
CA LYS A 303 -16.35 9.06 4.29
C LYS A 303 -15.97 8.86 2.81
N PRO A 304 -16.91 8.40 1.95
CA PRO A 304 -16.66 8.28 0.51
C PRO A 304 -16.51 9.68 -0.13
N GLN A 305 -15.51 9.83 -1.02
CA GLN A 305 -15.13 11.11 -1.62
C GLN A 305 -16.25 11.77 -2.47
N SER A 306 -17.30 11.02 -2.85
CA SER A 306 -18.44 11.51 -3.63
C SER A 306 -19.31 12.56 -2.90
N GLU A 307 -19.26 12.62 -1.56
CA GLU A 307 -20.04 13.58 -0.78
C GLU A 307 -19.38 14.97 -0.66
N MET A 308 -18.14 15.13 -1.13
CA MET A 308 -17.36 16.38 -1.00
C MET A 308 -17.44 17.28 -2.25
N GLY A 309 -18.21 16.88 -3.27
CA GLY A 309 -18.40 17.60 -4.53
C GLY A 309 -19.46 18.70 -4.51
N VAL A 310 -20.13 18.94 -3.36
CA VAL A 310 -21.08 20.05 -3.19
C VAL A 310 -20.54 21.01 -2.14
N VAL A 311 -19.47 21.72 -2.50
CA VAL A 311 -19.04 22.92 -1.78
C VAL A 311 -18.85 24.03 -2.81
N ASP A 312 -19.58 25.12 -2.60
CA ASP A 312 -19.73 26.32 -3.43
C ASP A 312 -18.48 26.75 -4.22
N PRO A 313 -18.60 27.11 -5.51
CA PRO A 313 -17.53 27.72 -6.27
C PRO A 313 -17.44 29.22 -5.96
N GLY A 314 -16.60 29.62 -5.00
CA GLY A 314 -16.41 31.05 -4.74
C GLY A 314 -15.33 31.39 -3.72
N ALA A 315 -14.05 31.27 -4.10
CA ALA A 315 -12.97 32.13 -3.61
C ALA A 315 -11.67 31.89 -4.38
N LEU A 316 -11.24 32.87 -5.19
CA LEU A 316 -9.88 32.99 -5.70
C LEU A 316 -8.99 33.70 -4.64
N PRO A 317 -7.67 33.40 -4.56
CA PRO A 317 -6.79 33.95 -3.55
C PRO A 317 -6.11 35.27 -3.98
N GLY A 318 -6.07 36.29 -3.11
CA GLY A 318 -5.26 37.49 -3.30
C GLY A 318 -5.23 38.51 -2.14
N VAL A 319 -4.09 38.52 -1.40
CA VAL A 319 -3.36 39.67 -0.78
C VAL A 319 -4.00 40.47 0.42
N PRO A 320 -3.23 40.94 1.44
CA PRO A 320 -3.70 41.13 2.83
C PRO A 320 -3.93 42.59 3.35
N ALA A 321 -4.74 42.69 4.43
CA ALA A 321 -4.89 43.75 5.49
C ALA A 321 -5.27 45.19 5.04
N THR A 322 -6.17 46.01 5.62
CA THR A 322 -6.61 46.32 7.02
C THR A 322 -7.92 47.20 6.96
N PRO A 323 -8.54 47.74 8.05
CA PRO A 323 -10.00 47.80 8.27
C PRO A 323 -10.67 49.18 8.04
N THR A 324 -12.02 49.24 7.95
CA THR A 324 -12.96 50.24 8.57
C THR A 324 -14.42 50.11 8.04
N PRO A 325 -15.45 50.67 8.72
CA PRO A 325 -16.77 50.03 8.92
C PRO A 325 -17.97 50.72 8.22
N SER A 326 -19.13 50.04 8.17
CA SER A 326 -20.51 50.60 8.13
C SER A 326 -21.54 49.46 8.19
N THR A 327 -22.35 49.31 9.24
CA THR A 327 -23.75 49.82 9.43
C THR A 327 -24.67 49.43 8.26
N THR A 328 -25.79 48.70 8.37
CA THR A 328 -26.86 48.62 9.39
C THR A 328 -27.83 47.44 9.01
N PRO A 329 -28.95 47.13 9.72
CA PRO A 329 -29.27 45.78 10.19
C PRO A 329 -30.48 45.11 9.51
N ALA A 330 -30.61 43.78 9.60
CA ALA A 330 -31.88 43.10 9.36
C ALA A 330 -32.09 41.89 10.28
N ILE A 331 -33.28 41.88 10.87
CA ILE A 331 -33.90 41.09 11.94
C ILE A 331 -34.00 39.57 11.62
N PRO A 332 -33.86 38.65 12.61
CA PRO A 332 -34.11 37.22 12.42
C PRO A 332 -35.55 36.81 12.81
N PRO A 333 -36.17 35.81 12.15
CA PRO A 333 -37.36 35.14 12.66
C PRO A 333 -37.04 33.80 13.36
N PRO A 334 -38.00 33.24 14.13
CA PRO A 334 -37.73 32.63 15.43
C PRO A 334 -37.71 31.10 15.43
N ALA A 335 -37.08 30.54 16.46
CA ALA A 335 -37.16 29.12 16.81
C ALA A 335 -38.45 28.79 17.60
N PRO A 336 -39.00 27.58 17.44
CA PRO A 336 -39.83 26.94 18.47
C PRO A 336 -39.32 25.49 18.79
N PRO A 337 -39.81 24.82 19.85
CA PRO A 337 -39.02 24.64 21.08
C PRO A 337 -38.83 23.16 21.53
N THR A 338 -37.90 23.01 22.47
CA THR A 338 -37.64 21.97 23.51
C THR A 338 -38.21 20.54 23.48
N PRO A 339 -37.44 19.56 24.03
CA PRO A 339 -37.62 18.12 23.86
C PRO A 339 -38.52 17.46 24.92
N VAL A 340 -39.16 16.35 24.56
CA VAL A 340 -39.95 15.50 25.48
C VAL A 340 -39.06 14.46 26.16
N ALA A 341 -39.25 14.31 27.47
CA ALA A 341 -38.50 13.51 28.42
C ALA A 341 -38.61 11.98 28.21
N ALA A 342 -37.52 11.27 28.53
CA ALA A 342 -37.46 9.81 28.61
C ALA A 342 -37.78 9.31 30.03
N THR A 343 -38.48 8.18 30.11
CA THR A 343 -38.82 7.42 31.33
C THR A 343 -37.61 6.70 31.97
N PRO A 344 -37.57 6.51 33.30
CA PRO A 344 -36.42 5.95 34.01
C PRO A 344 -36.41 4.40 34.07
N GLN A 345 -35.23 3.80 33.91
CA GLN A 345 -34.95 2.38 34.21
C GLN A 345 -34.23 2.24 35.59
N PRO A 346 -34.34 1.07 36.27
CA PRO A 346 -33.90 0.86 37.65
C PRO A 346 -32.38 0.66 37.81
N PRO A 347 -31.82 0.88 39.01
CA PRO A 347 -30.38 1.04 39.23
C PRO A 347 -29.63 -0.30 39.28
N ALA A 348 -28.59 -0.42 38.44
CA ALA A 348 -27.57 -1.46 38.55
C ALA A 348 -26.37 -0.97 39.38
N THR A 349 -25.74 -1.91 40.07
CA THR A 349 -24.66 -1.80 41.07
C THR A 349 -23.39 -1.06 40.61
N PRO A 350 -22.64 -0.40 41.53
CA PRO A 350 -21.54 0.49 41.17
C PRO A 350 -20.22 -0.28 41.01
N PHE A 351 -19.97 -0.88 39.84
CA PHE A 351 -18.59 -1.24 39.45
C PHE A 351 -18.31 -1.26 37.94
N ASP A 352 -19.10 -0.55 37.14
CA ASP A 352 -18.72 -0.19 35.78
C ASP A 352 -18.91 1.31 35.58
N ARG A 353 -17.80 2.04 35.44
CA ARG A 353 -17.80 3.36 34.80
C ARG A 353 -17.60 3.12 33.30
N PRO A 354 -18.64 3.18 32.45
CA PRO A 354 -18.44 3.25 31.01
C PRO A 354 -18.07 4.68 30.67
N GLY A 355 -16.81 4.93 30.27
CA GLY A 355 -16.41 6.27 29.86
C GLY A 355 -14.93 6.51 29.50
N GLU A 356 -13.99 5.61 29.80
CA GLU A 356 -12.55 5.93 29.56
C GLU A 356 -11.69 4.81 28.95
N LYS A 357 -12.26 3.82 28.27
CA LYS A 357 -11.45 2.73 27.67
C LYS A 357 -11.66 2.41 26.19
N GLU A 358 -12.47 3.17 25.45
CA GLU A 358 -12.61 2.95 23.99
C GLU A 358 -11.73 3.85 23.09
N ASP A 359 -10.98 4.82 23.63
CA ASP A 359 -10.20 5.79 22.81
C ASP A 359 -8.73 5.96 23.27
N LYS A 360 -7.96 4.88 23.42
CA LYS A 360 -6.50 4.99 23.66
C LYS A 360 -5.57 4.25 22.69
N GLN A 361 -6.08 3.64 21.64
CA GLN A 361 -5.28 3.30 20.46
C GLN A 361 -5.95 3.87 19.21
N THR A 362 -5.72 5.15 18.94
CA THR A 362 -5.98 5.73 17.62
C THR A 362 -5.01 5.10 16.64
N PHE A 363 -5.36 3.93 16.10
CA PHE A 363 -4.60 3.28 15.04
C PHE A 363 -4.61 4.19 13.81
N GLN A 364 -3.51 4.92 13.57
CA GLN A 364 -3.42 5.89 12.50
C GLN A 364 -3.18 5.20 11.15
N VAL A 365 -3.74 5.75 10.08
CA VAL A 365 -3.55 5.23 8.71
C VAL A 365 -2.07 5.24 8.30
N SER A 366 -1.30 6.24 8.76
CA SER A 366 0.15 6.34 8.57
C SER A 366 0.91 5.15 9.16
N ASP A 367 0.55 4.75 10.38
CA ASP A 367 1.20 3.63 11.07
C ASP A 367 0.88 2.31 10.38
N CYS A 368 -0.38 2.12 9.97
CA CYS A 368 -0.81 0.95 9.21
C CYS A 368 -0.07 0.84 7.87
N ARG A 369 0.12 1.95 7.15
CA ARG A 369 0.90 1.99 5.90
C ARG A 369 2.35 1.61 6.12
N SER A 370 2.98 2.19 7.14
CA SER A 370 4.37 1.86 7.51
C SER A 370 4.53 0.39 7.89
N LEU A 371 3.55 -0.18 8.61
CA LEU A 371 3.54 -1.60 8.97
C LEU A 371 3.42 -2.49 7.72
N VAL A 372 2.45 -2.22 6.83
CA VAL A 372 2.26 -2.97 5.58
C VAL A 372 3.52 -2.89 4.70
N LYS A 373 4.12 -1.71 4.56
CA LYS A 373 5.39 -1.53 3.84
C LYS A 373 6.51 -2.39 4.43
N THR A 374 6.67 -2.36 5.75
CA THR A 374 7.69 -3.14 6.46
C THR A 374 7.46 -4.65 6.26
N LEU A 375 6.21 -5.11 6.32
CA LEU A 375 5.86 -6.51 6.08
C LEU A 375 6.18 -6.93 4.64
N VAL A 376 5.85 -6.12 3.63
CA VAL A 376 6.15 -6.44 2.22
C VAL A 376 7.67 -6.56 2.00
N CYS A 377 8.45 -5.60 2.49
CA CYS A 377 9.92 -5.67 2.43
C CYS A 377 10.46 -6.88 3.20
N GLY A 378 9.89 -7.15 4.38
CA GLY A 378 10.14 -8.30 5.22
C GLY A 378 9.99 -9.63 4.48
N VAL A 379 8.82 -9.83 3.86
CA VAL A 379 8.51 -11.03 3.08
C VAL A 379 9.49 -11.19 1.92
N LYS A 380 9.79 -10.12 1.16
CA LYS A 380 10.76 -10.16 0.06
C LYS A 380 12.13 -10.66 0.51
N THR A 381 12.66 -10.10 1.59
CA THR A 381 13.96 -10.49 2.13
C THR A 381 13.95 -11.92 2.69
N ILE A 382 12.87 -12.33 3.37
CA ILE A 382 12.71 -13.71 3.86
C ILE A 382 12.67 -14.69 2.70
N THR A 383 11.89 -14.41 1.64
CA THR A 383 11.83 -15.25 0.43
C THR A 383 13.21 -15.39 -0.22
N TRP A 384 13.95 -14.29 -0.36
CA TRP A 384 15.33 -14.33 -0.84
C TRP A 384 16.23 -15.19 0.06
N GLY A 385 16.11 -15.04 1.38
CA GLY A 385 16.82 -15.86 2.37
C GLY A 385 16.51 -17.36 2.22
N ILE A 386 15.24 -17.73 2.04
CA ILE A 386 14.79 -19.13 1.84
C ILE A 386 15.38 -19.71 0.55
N THR A 387 15.37 -18.95 -0.56
CA THR A 387 15.94 -19.40 -1.84
C THR A 387 17.46 -19.56 -1.79
N SER A 388 18.11 -18.88 -0.85
CA SER A 388 19.56 -18.89 -0.68
C SER A 388 20.05 -19.92 0.37
N CYS A 389 19.15 -20.54 1.15
CA CYS A 389 19.48 -21.55 2.15
C CYS A 389 19.61 -22.95 1.53
N LYS A 390 20.62 -23.72 1.97
CA LYS A 390 20.76 -25.16 1.64
C LYS A 390 19.62 -25.95 2.28
N ALA A 391 19.08 -26.95 1.58
CA ALA A 391 18.06 -27.84 2.13
C ALA A 391 18.71 -28.85 3.10
N PRO A 392 17.99 -29.31 4.15
CA PRO A 392 18.48 -30.36 5.03
C PRO A 392 18.80 -31.63 4.22
N GLY A 393 20.07 -32.03 4.18
CA GLY A 393 20.53 -33.28 3.53
C GLY A 393 21.18 -33.14 2.14
N GLU A 394 21.29 -31.94 1.56
CA GLU A 394 21.99 -31.73 0.28
C GLU A 394 23.35 -31.05 0.46
N ALA A 395 24.41 -31.67 -0.08
CA ALA A 395 25.78 -31.15 0.00
C ALA A 395 26.06 -29.95 -0.93
N GLN A 396 25.17 -29.65 -1.89
CA GLN A 396 25.35 -28.61 -2.89
C GLN A 396 24.17 -27.63 -2.92
N PHE A 397 24.46 -26.36 -3.18
CA PHE A 397 23.47 -25.30 -3.39
C PHE A 397 22.80 -25.49 -4.76
N ILE A 398 21.51 -25.80 -4.78
CA ILE A 398 20.72 -25.85 -6.00
C ILE A 398 19.92 -24.53 -6.11
N PRO A 399 20.33 -23.58 -6.98
CA PRO A 399 19.54 -22.38 -7.22
C PRO A 399 18.16 -22.77 -7.77
N ASN A 400 17.11 -22.04 -7.35
CA ASN A 400 15.72 -22.30 -7.74
C ASN A 400 15.19 -23.69 -7.36
N LYS A 401 15.44 -24.17 -6.14
CA LYS A 401 14.77 -25.39 -5.67
C LYS A 401 13.26 -25.19 -5.55
N GLN A 402 12.47 -26.14 -6.06
CA GLN A 402 11.01 -26.13 -5.92
C GLN A 402 10.62 -26.15 -4.44
N LEU A 403 9.66 -25.29 -4.08
CA LEU A 403 9.16 -25.22 -2.71
C LEU A 403 8.32 -26.47 -2.40
N GLN A 404 8.31 -26.88 -1.13
CA GLN A 404 7.44 -27.97 -0.68
C GLN A 404 5.97 -27.54 -0.77
N PRO A 405 5.01 -28.46 -0.96
CA PRO A 405 3.59 -28.11 -1.05
C PRO A 405 3.07 -27.29 0.13
N LYS A 406 3.54 -27.58 1.35
CA LYS A 406 3.20 -26.81 2.56
C LYS A 406 3.71 -25.36 2.50
N GLU A 407 4.88 -25.14 1.92
CA GLU A 407 5.48 -23.81 1.76
C GLU A 407 4.72 -23.03 0.66
N THR A 408 4.37 -23.67 -0.46
CA THR A 408 3.56 -23.07 -1.53
C THR A 408 2.20 -22.58 -1.02
N GLN A 409 1.56 -23.33 -0.12
CA GLN A 409 0.29 -22.92 0.51
C GLN A 409 0.42 -21.62 1.32
N ILE A 410 1.57 -21.37 1.96
CA ILE A 410 1.82 -20.11 2.67
C ILE A 410 1.86 -18.95 1.68
N TYR A 411 2.48 -19.13 0.51
CA TYR A 411 2.50 -18.11 -0.55
C TYR A 411 1.13 -17.89 -1.22
N ILE A 412 0.32 -18.92 -1.38
CA ILE A 412 -1.08 -18.76 -1.84
C ILE A 412 -1.88 -17.89 -0.84
N LYS A 413 -1.72 -18.14 0.47
CA LYS A 413 -2.32 -17.31 1.52
C LYS A 413 -1.76 -15.89 1.52
N LEU A 414 -0.45 -15.73 1.29
CA LEU A 414 0.20 -14.42 1.14
C LEU A 414 -0.47 -13.61 0.05
N VAL A 415 -0.67 -14.16 -1.15
CA VAL A 415 -1.35 -13.44 -2.25
C VAL A 415 -2.74 -12.98 -1.80
N LYS A 416 -3.52 -13.86 -1.17
CA LYS A 416 -4.89 -13.53 -0.72
C LYS A 416 -4.93 -12.39 0.30
N TYR A 417 -4.10 -12.47 1.35
CA TYR A 417 -4.13 -11.54 2.46
C TYR A 417 -3.35 -10.25 2.19
N ALA A 418 -2.18 -10.33 1.56
CA ALA A 418 -1.38 -9.14 1.26
C ALA A 418 -2.06 -8.24 0.23
N MET A 419 -2.68 -8.81 -0.83
CA MET A 419 -3.46 -8.00 -1.78
C MET A 419 -4.62 -7.27 -1.11
N GLN A 420 -5.22 -7.84 -0.07
CA GLN A 420 -6.23 -7.16 0.74
C GLN A 420 -5.63 -6.06 1.61
N ALA A 421 -4.52 -6.35 2.30
CA ALA A 421 -3.84 -5.36 3.13
C ALA A 421 -3.35 -4.14 2.34
N LEU A 422 -3.00 -4.30 1.06
CA LEU A 422 -2.56 -3.23 0.17
C LEU A 422 -3.65 -2.19 -0.15
N ASP A 423 -4.93 -2.48 0.11
CA ASP A 423 -6.00 -1.47 -0.06
C ASP A 423 -5.88 -0.29 0.91
N ILE A 424 -5.04 -0.38 1.95
CA ILE A 424 -4.74 0.75 2.84
C ILE A 424 -4.21 1.97 2.08
N TYR A 425 -3.58 1.77 0.93
CA TYR A 425 -3.07 2.85 0.10
C TYR A 425 -4.19 3.61 -0.63
N GLN A 426 -5.40 3.06 -0.74
CA GLN A 426 -6.57 3.77 -1.26
C GLN A 426 -7.07 4.89 -0.32
N VAL A 427 -6.79 4.80 0.99
CA VAL A 427 -7.26 5.76 1.99
C VAL A 427 -6.38 7.01 2.00
N GLN A 428 -6.85 8.14 1.50
CA GLN A 428 -6.10 9.39 1.56
C GLN A 428 -6.43 10.17 2.83
N VAL A 429 -5.41 10.77 3.43
CA VAL A 429 -5.54 11.68 4.58
C VAL A 429 -5.43 13.10 4.02
N ALA A 430 -6.50 13.90 4.10
CA ALA A 430 -6.45 15.32 3.76
C ALA A 430 -5.70 16.11 4.85
N ASN A 431 -5.25 17.31 4.51
CA ASN A 431 -4.53 18.22 5.42
C ASN A 431 -5.34 18.58 6.69
N ASN A 432 -6.66 18.40 6.67
CA ASN A 432 -7.57 18.59 7.80
C ASN A 432 -7.75 17.32 8.68
N GLN A 433 -6.86 16.32 8.56
CA GLN A 433 -6.93 15.00 9.23
C GLN A 433 -8.16 14.15 8.88
N GLN A 434 -9.00 14.57 7.92
CA GLN A 434 -10.11 13.75 7.45
C GLN A 434 -9.61 12.68 6.48
N THR A 435 -10.07 11.45 6.68
CA THR A 435 -9.74 10.30 5.85
C THR A 435 -10.86 10.02 4.85
N TYR A 436 -10.51 9.89 3.58
CA TYR A 436 -11.45 9.54 2.51
C TYR A 436 -10.88 8.45 1.61
N ILE A 437 -11.77 7.64 1.05
CA ILE A 437 -11.41 6.55 0.15
C ILE A 437 -11.36 7.10 -1.28
N ARG A 438 -10.22 6.91 -1.95
CA ARG A 438 -10.05 7.30 -3.35
C ARG A 438 -11.03 6.51 -4.24
N VAL A 439 -11.67 7.20 -5.18
CA VAL A 439 -12.55 6.56 -6.18
C VAL A 439 -11.77 5.49 -6.97
N ALA A 440 -12.31 4.28 -7.02
CA ALA A 440 -11.67 3.09 -7.61
C ALA A 440 -11.16 3.31 -9.04
N ASN A 441 -11.85 4.15 -9.85
CA ASN A 441 -11.54 4.38 -11.26
C ASN A 441 -10.30 5.24 -11.55
N CYS A 442 -9.53 5.65 -10.53
CA CYS A 442 -8.39 6.52 -10.73
C CYS A 442 -7.14 5.71 -11.16
N GLN A 443 -6.96 5.58 -12.47
CA GLN A 443 -6.00 4.68 -13.12
C GLN A 443 -4.51 5.03 -12.92
N THR A 444 -4.19 6.22 -12.42
CA THR A 444 -2.81 6.68 -12.23
C THR A 444 -2.44 6.61 -10.75
N VAL A 445 -1.54 5.72 -10.35
CA VAL A 445 -0.95 5.75 -9.00
C VAL A 445 -0.16 7.04 -8.86
N ARG A 446 -0.67 7.96 -8.04
CA ARG A 446 -0.07 9.29 -7.83
C ARG A 446 1.02 9.26 -6.74
N MET A 447 0.93 8.31 -5.82
CA MET A 447 1.88 8.17 -4.71
C MET A 447 3.06 7.29 -5.12
N LYS A 448 4.27 7.86 -5.09
CA LYS A 448 5.52 7.13 -5.35
C LYS A 448 5.68 5.92 -4.41
N GLU A 449 5.33 6.10 -3.14
CA GLU A 449 5.41 5.05 -2.12
C GLU A 449 4.49 3.86 -2.43
N GLU A 450 3.24 4.11 -2.87
CA GLU A 450 2.30 3.04 -3.23
C GLU A 450 2.85 2.20 -4.38
N LYS A 451 3.36 2.85 -5.43
CA LYS A 451 4.00 2.18 -6.56
C LYS A 451 5.20 1.34 -6.12
N GLU A 452 6.09 1.91 -5.31
CA GLU A 452 7.27 1.20 -4.79
C GLU A 452 6.85 -0.05 -4.00
N VAL A 453 5.86 0.05 -3.11
CA VAL A 453 5.40 -1.11 -2.31
C VAL A 453 4.79 -2.21 -3.18
N LEU A 454 4.02 -1.84 -4.21
CA LEU A 454 3.43 -2.80 -5.16
C LEU A 454 4.51 -3.50 -5.99
N GLU A 455 5.55 -2.78 -6.42
CA GLU A 455 6.71 -3.35 -7.11
C GLU A 455 7.53 -4.27 -6.18
N HIS A 456 7.70 -3.90 -4.91
CA HIS A 456 8.35 -4.78 -3.93
C HIS A 456 7.55 -6.07 -3.70
N PHE A 457 6.22 -5.97 -3.62
CA PHE A 457 5.34 -7.12 -3.49
C PHE A 457 5.42 -8.04 -4.71
N ALA A 458 5.41 -7.48 -5.93
CA ALA A 458 5.63 -8.28 -7.14
C ALA A 458 7.04 -8.93 -7.13
N GLY A 459 8.05 -8.17 -6.67
CA GLY A 459 9.43 -8.63 -6.53
C GLY A 459 9.61 -9.88 -5.67
N VAL A 460 8.70 -10.15 -4.73
CA VAL A 460 8.68 -11.39 -3.92
C VAL A 460 8.58 -12.61 -4.84
N PHE A 461 7.64 -12.59 -5.78
CA PHE A 461 7.31 -13.74 -6.63
C PHE A 461 8.23 -13.88 -7.84
N THR A 462 8.77 -12.77 -8.36
CA THR A 462 9.70 -12.82 -9.49
C THR A 462 11.05 -13.45 -9.15
N MET A 463 11.39 -13.55 -7.86
CA MET A 463 12.62 -14.18 -7.38
C MET A 463 12.48 -15.68 -7.11
N MET A 464 11.27 -16.25 -7.24
CA MET A 464 11.00 -17.66 -6.98
C MET A 464 11.25 -18.53 -8.21
N ASN A 465 11.28 -19.86 -8.01
CA ASN A 465 11.27 -20.81 -9.12
C ASN A 465 10.00 -20.60 -9.98
N PRO A 466 10.15 -20.50 -11.33
CA PRO A 466 9.03 -20.33 -12.26
C PRO A 466 7.90 -21.37 -12.12
N LEU A 467 8.20 -22.62 -11.76
CA LEU A 467 7.20 -23.67 -11.55
C LEU A 467 6.32 -23.39 -10.32
N THR A 468 6.93 -22.98 -9.21
CA THR A 468 6.19 -22.58 -8.00
C THR A 468 5.37 -21.33 -8.26
N PHE A 469 5.92 -20.38 -9.00
CA PHE A 469 5.19 -19.19 -9.46
C PHE A 469 3.94 -19.60 -10.25
N LYS A 470 4.08 -20.51 -11.22
CA LYS A 470 2.96 -21.04 -12.01
C LYS A 470 1.88 -21.65 -11.12
N GLU A 471 2.25 -22.52 -10.17
CA GLU A 471 1.30 -23.18 -9.25
C GLU A 471 0.50 -22.17 -8.41
N ILE A 472 1.17 -21.14 -7.87
CA ILE A 472 0.53 -20.10 -7.06
C ILE A 472 -0.47 -19.30 -7.90
N PHE A 473 -0.06 -18.79 -9.06
CA PHE A 473 -0.89 -17.88 -9.85
C PHE A 473 -1.98 -18.61 -10.64
N GLN A 474 -1.79 -19.87 -11.02
CA GLN A 474 -2.86 -20.66 -11.62
C GLN A 474 -4.06 -20.81 -10.67
N THR A 475 -3.82 -20.86 -9.36
CA THR A 475 -4.90 -20.95 -8.35
C THR A 475 -5.45 -19.58 -7.94
N THR A 476 -4.64 -18.52 -8.00
CA THR A 476 -4.97 -17.20 -7.41
C THR A 476 -5.38 -16.13 -8.41
N VAL A 477 -5.17 -16.32 -9.72
CA VAL A 477 -5.53 -15.35 -10.77
C VAL A 477 -7.00 -14.89 -10.73
N PRO A 478 -8.01 -15.77 -10.54
CA PRO A 478 -9.40 -15.32 -10.43
C PRO A 478 -9.62 -14.30 -9.30
N TYR A 479 -9.03 -14.57 -8.13
CA TYR A 479 -9.09 -13.65 -6.99
C TYR A 479 -8.33 -12.37 -7.31
N MET A 480 -7.14 -12.46 -7.89
CA MET A 480 -6.34 -11.28 -8.24
C MET A 480 -7.09 -10.34 -9.19
N VAL A 481 -7.78 -10.86 -10.21
CA VAL A 481 -8.54 -10.04 -11.16
C VAL A 481 -9.75 -9.38 -10.48
N GLU A 482 -10.46 -10.10 -9.60
CA GLU A 482 -11.54 -9.52 -8.77
C GLU A 482 -11.00 -8.40 -7.86
N ARG A 483 -9.76 -8.52 -7.39
CA ARG A 483 -9.14 -7.48 -6.58
C ARG A 483 -8.70 -6.27 -7.41
N ILE A 484 -8.22 -6.47 -8.63
CA ILE A 484 -7.88 -5.36 -9.55
C ILE A 484 -9.13 -4.58 -9.95
N SER A 485 -10.31 -5.22 -10.08
CA SER A 485 -11.56 -4.50 -10.36
C SER A 485 -11.95 -3.53 -9.25
N LYS A 486 -11.71 -3.91 -7.99
CA LYS A 486 -11.93 -3.06 -6.80
C LYS A 486 -10.84 -2.00 -6.62
N ASN A 487 -9.59 -2.35 -6.95
CA ASN A 487 -8.42 -1.49 -6.81
C ASN A 487 -7.52 -1.54 -8.04
N TYR A 488 -7.71 -0.61 -8.98
CA TYR A 488 -6.94 -0.56 -10.22
C TYR A 488 -5.42 -0.37 -10.01
N ALA A 489 -4.96 0.13 -8.86
CA ALA A 489 -3.53 0.26 -8.57
C ALA A 489 -2.84 -1.11 -8.52
N LEU A 490 -3.54 -2.16 -8.11
CA LEU A 490 -3.01 -3.54 -8.06
C LEU A 490 -2.62 -4.08 -9.45
N GLN A 491 -3.06 -3.43 -10.53
CA GLN A 491 -2.60 -3.71 -11.89
C GLN A 491 -1.07 -3.60 -12.03
N ILE A 492 -0.41 -2.76 -11.21
CA ILE A 492 1.06 -2.65 -11.20
C ILE A 492 1.71 -3.99 -10.92
N VAL A 493 1.13 -4.83 -10.05
CA VAL A 493 1.65 -6.16 -9.72
C VAL A 493 1.66 -7.05 -10.96
N ALA A 494 0.55 -7.08 -11.71
CA ALA A 494 0.45 -7.83 -12.97
C ALA A 494 1.43 -7.29 -14.02
N ASN A 495 1.58 -5.97 -14.13
CA ASN A 495 2.54 -5.35 -15.03
C ASN A 495 4.00 -5.71 -14.68
N SER A 496 4.34 -5.75 -13.39
CA SER A 496 5.67 -6.16 -12.93
C SER A 496 5.97 -7.63 -13.24
N PHE A 497 4.98 -8.53 -13.17
CA PHE A 497 5.17 -9.93 -13.58
C PHE A 497 5.40 -10.08 -15.09
N LEU A 498 4.67 -9.30 -15.90
CA LEU A 498 4.80 -9.26 -17.36
C LEU A 498 6.07 -8.53 -17.84
N ALA A 499 6.64 -7.67 -17.00
CA ALA A 499 7.89 -6.95 -17.29
C ALA A 499 9.15 -7.71 -16.85
N ASN A 500 9.02 -8.92 -16.29
CA ASN A 500 10.15 -9.76 -15.91
C ASN A 500 10.25 -10.99 -16.82
N LEU A 501 11.44 -11.22 -17.40
CA LEU A 501 11.68 -12.26 -18.39
C LEU A 501 11.27 -13.66 -17.90
N SER A 502 11.65 -14.05 -16.68
CA SER A 502 11.44 -15.43 -16.19
C SER A 502 9.98 -15.76 -15.87
N THR A 503 9.17 -14.76 -15.52
CA THR A 503 7.76 -14.95 -15.13
C THR A 503 6.78 -14.53 -16.21
N SER A 504 7.21 -13.68 -17.16
CA SER A 504 6.32 -13.04 -18.14
C SER A 504 5.53 -14.07 -18.93
N ALA A 505 6.20 -15.02 -19.60
CA ALA A 505 5.52 -15.99 -20.46
C ALA A 505 4.52 -16.84 -19.66
N LEU A 506 4.93 -17.34 -18.49
CA LEU A 506 4.07 -18.16 -17.62
C LEU A 506 2.85 -17.39 -17.13
N PHE A 507 3.05 -16.17 -16.64
CA PHE A 507 1.97 -15.35 -16.13
C PHE A 507 1.00 -14.94 -17.26
N ALA A 508 1.55 -14.61 -18.43
CA ALA A 508 0.77 -14.27 -19.60
C ALA A 508 -0.10 -15.45 -20.08
N THR A 509 0.42 -16.69 -20.08
CA THR A 509 -0.39 -17.88 -20.39
C THR A 509 -1.58 -18.00 -19.43
N ILE A 510 -1.33 -17.97 -18.12
CA ILE A 510 -2.39 -18.14 -17.11
C ILE A 510 -3.44 -17.03 -17.26
N LEU A 511 -2.99 -15.79 -17.49
CA LEU A 511 -3.89 -14.65 -17.63
C LEU A 511 -4.72 -14.73 -18.92
N VAL A 512 -4.14 -15.14 -20.05
CA VAL A 512 -4.86 -15.29 -21.32
C VAL A 512 -5.89 -16.41 -21.25
N GLU A 513 -5.55 -17.56 -20.68
CA GLU A 513 -6.49 -18.66 -20.47
C GLU A 513 -7.69 -18.22 -19.63
N TYR A 514 -7.44 -17.55 -18.50
CA TYR A 514 -8.48 -16.98 -17.65
C TYR A 514 -9.37 -15.96 -18.38
N LEU A 515 -8.77 -15.04 -19.15
CA LEU A 515 -9.51 -14.02 -19.89
C LEU A 515 -10.31 -14.62 -21.06
N LEU A 516 -9.83 -15.68 -21.70
CA LEU A 516 -10.52 -16.37 -22.79
C LEU A 516 -11.76 -17.11 -22.31
N GLU A 517 -11.71 -17.75 -21.13
CA GLU A 517 -12.90 -18.37 -20.52
C GLU A 517 -14.00 -17.35 -20.21
N ARG A 518 -13.62 -16.12 -19.92
CA ARG A 518 -14.51 -15.00 -19.53
C ARG A 518 -14.79 -14.01 -20.66
N LEU A 519 -14.35 -14.32 -21.88
CA LEU A 519 -14.53 -13.45 -23.05
C LEU A 519 -16.00 -13.04 -23.30
N PRO A 520 -17.03 -13.92 -23.11
CA PRO A 520 -18.43 -13.53 -23.28
C PRO A 520 -18.92 -12.41 -22.35
N GLU A 521 -18.32 -12.29 -21.15
CA GLU A 521 -18.73 -11.28 -20.15
C GLU A 521 -18.38 -9.85 -20.61
N MET A 522 -17.42 -9.72 -21.53
CA MET A 522 -17.01 -8.46 -22.16
C MET A 522 -18.09 -7.86 -23.07
N GLY A 523 -19.07 -8.66 -23.51
CA GLY A 523 -20.21 -8.17 -24.28
C GLY A 523 -21.36 -7.63 -23.43
N SER A 524 -21.33 -7.89 -22.12
CA SER A 524 -22.48 -7.68 -21.22
C SER A 524 -22.23 -6.64 -20.12
N ASN A 525 -21.01 -6.56 -19.57
CA ASN A 525 -20.70 -5.67 -18.44
C ASN A 525 -19.60 -4.67 -18.80
N VAL A 526 -19.95 -3.39 -18.95
CA VAL A 526 -19.03 -2.32 -19.37
C VAL A 526 -17.83 -2.14 -18.42
N GLU A 527 -18.02 -2.28 -17.11
CA GLU A 527 -16.92 -2.11 -16.13
C GLU A 527 -15.90 -3.25 -16.21
N LEU A 528 -16.37 -4.50 -16.27
CA LEU A 528 -15.51 -5.66 -16.46
C LEU A 528 -14.86 -5.65 -17.85
N SER A 529 -15.56 -5.16 -18.86
CA SER A 529 -15.03 -5.04 -20.23
C SER A 529 -13.81 -4.15 -20.30
N ASN A 530 -13.85 -2.99 -19.63
CA ASN A 530 -12.73 -2.08 -19.56
C ASN A 530 -11.53 -2.69 -18.84
N LEU A 531 -11.77 -3.43 -17.74
CA LEU A 531 -10.73 -4.15 -17.02
C LEU A 531 -10.09 -5.23 -17.89
N TYR A 532 -10.88 -6.12 -18.48
CA TYR A 532 -10.38 -7.22 -19.33
C TYR A 532 -9.62 -6.70 -20.54
N LEU A 533 -10.16 -5.68 -21.24
CA LEU A 533 -9.45 -5.04 -22.35
C LEU A 533 -8.10 -4.48 -21.91
N LYS A 534 -8.00 -3.95 -20.70
CA LYS A 534 -6.75 -3.41 -20.16
C LYS A 534 -5.76 -4.51 -19.76
N LEU A 535 -6.23 -5.62 -19.22
CA LEU A 535 -5.41 -6.80 -18.95
C LEU A 535 -4.88 -7.43 -20.24
N PHE A 536 -5.71 -7.57 -21.28
CA PHE A 536 -5.27 -7.99 -22.62
C PHE A 536 -4.21 -7.05 -23.19
N LYS A 537 -4.40 -5.72 -23.09
CA LYS A 537 -3.39 -4.75 -23.51
C LYS A 537 -2.05 -4.90 -22.79
N LEU A 538 -2.05 -5.26 -21.49
CA LEU A 538 -0.82 -5.56 -20.77
C LEU A 538 -0.12 -6.79 -21.33
N VAL A 539 -0.87 -7.88 -21.56
CA VAL A 539 -0.31 -9.10 -22.15
C VAL A 539 0.23 -8.83 -23.55
N PHE A 540 -0.50 -8.11 -24.39
CA PHE A 540 -0.02 -7.76 -25.73
C PHE A 540 1.23 -6.87 -25.66
N GLY A 541 1.26 -5.91 -24.73
CA GLY A 541 2.44 -5.09 -24.47
C GLY A 541 3.67 -5.89 -24.04
N SER A 542 3.49 -6.99 -23.30
CA SER A 542 4.60 -7.87 -22.91
C SER A 542 5.22 -8.59 -24.10
N VAL A 543 4.45 -8.87 -25.17
CA VAL A 543 4.98 -9.42 -26.43
C VAL A 543 5.98 -8.47 -27.07
N SER A 544 5.73 -7.16 -27.01
CA SER A 544 6.67 -6.16 -27.51
C SER A 544 7.92 -6.00 -26.62
N LEU A 545 7.83 -6.32 -25.32
CA LEU A 545 8.96 -6.30 -24.39
C LEU A 545 9.86 -7.54 -24.54
N PHE A 546 9.26 -8.73 -24.66
CA PHE A 546 9.97 -10.01 -24.75
C PHE A 546 9.43 -10.84 -25.92
N ALA A 547 9.84 -10.50 -27.15
CA ALA A 547 9.31 -11.14 -28.35
C ALA A 547 9.50 -12.67 -28.37
N ALA A 548 10.72 -13.18 -28.14
CA ALA A 548 11.02 -14.60 -28.33
C ALA A 548 10.11 -15.56 -27.54
N GLU A 549 9.90 -15.32 -26.25
CA GLU A 549 9.13 -16.23 -25.37
C GLU A 549 7.63 -15.94 -25.40
N ASN A 550 7.23 -14.66 -25.34
CA ASN A 550 5.81 -14.30 -25.29
C ASN A 550 5.10 -14.50 -26.63
N GLU A 551 5.83 -14.45 -27.74
CA GLU A 551 5.30 -14.76 -29.07
C GLU A 551 4.90 -16.23 -29.17
N GLN A 552 5.75 -17.13 -28.69
CA GLN A 552 5.45 -18.57 -28.62
C GLN A 552 4.27 -18.86 -27.70
N MET A 553 4.16 -18.14 -26.59
CA MET A 553 3.04 -18.24 -25.66
C MET A 553 1.72 -17.79 -26.28
N LEU A 554 1.69 -16.67 -27.01
CA LEU A 554 0.46 -16.11 -27.58
C LEU A 554 -0.01 -16.90 -28.83
N LYS A 555 0.92 -17.53 -29.54
CA LYS A 555 0.68 -18.30 -30.77
C LYS A 555 -0.56 -19.23 -30.71
N PRO A 556 -0.68 -20.18 -29.75
CA PRO A 556 -1.82 -21.09 -29.68
C PRO A 556 -3.17 -20.41 -29.38
N HIS A 557 -3.16 -19.22 -28.78
CA HIS A 557 -4.37 -18.53 -28.37
C HIS A 557 -4.88 -17.53 -29.42
N LEU A 558 -4.04 -17.13 -30.38
CA LEU A 558 -4.35 -16.08 -31.35
C LEU A 558 -5.62 -16.37 -32.16
N HIS A 559 -5.72 -17.55 -32.76
CA HIS A 559 -6.90 -18.00 -33.52
C HIS A 559 -8.17 -17.98 -32.67
N LYS A 560 -8.08 -18.47 -31.42
CA LYS A 560 -9.21 -18.51 -30.51
C LYS A 560 -9.68 -17.10 -30.12
N ILE A 561 -8.76 -16.17 -29.84
CA ILE A 561 -9.09 -14.77 -29.53
C ILE A 561 -9.84 -14.14 -30.70
N VAL A 562 -9.31 -14.30 -31.92
CA VAL A 562 -9.89 -13.70 -33.14
C VAL A 562 -11.28 -14.24 -33.42
N ASN A 563 -11.42 -15.56 -33.60
CA ASN A 563 -12.68 -16.17 -34.01
C ASN A 563 -13.76 -16.00 -32.94
N SER A 564 -13.42 -16.26 -31.67
CA SER A 564 -14.39 -16.10 -30.57
C SER A 564 -14.84 -14.65 -30.42
N SER A 565 -13.94 -13.66 -30.62
CA SER A 565 -14.33 -12.25 -30.56
C SER A 565 -15.28 -11.86 -31.70
N MET A 566 -15.08 -12.40 -32.91
CA MET A 566 -15.94 -12.13 -34.07
C MET A 566 -17.32 -12.81 -33.93
N GLU A 567 -17.36 -14.05 -33.43
CA GLU A 567 -18.61 -14.77 -33.17
C GLU A 567 -19.42 -14.10 -32.05
N LEU A 568 -18.78 -13.76 -30.93
CA LEU A 568 -19.44 -13.10 -29.80
C LEU A 568 -19.89 -11.68 -30.16
N ALA A 569 -19.20 -10.98 -31.05
CA ALA A 569 -19.63 -9.66 -31.52
C ALA A 569 -20.98 -9.69 -32.26
N GLN A 570 -21.38 -10.82 -32.86
CA GLN A 570 -22.67 -10.92 -33.56
C GLN A 570 -23.88 -10.95 -32.62
N SER A 571 -23.70 -11.45 -31.39
CA SER A 571 -24.78 -11.66 -30.41
C SER A 571 -24.68 -10.76 -29.18
N ALA A 572 -23.58 -10.04 -29.01
CA ALA A 572 -23.34 -9.19 -27.84
C ALA A 572 -24.18 -7.91 -27.85
N LYS A 573 -24.51 -7.44 -26.64
CA LYS A 573 -25.17 -6.14 -26.43
C LYS A 573 -24.24 -4.97 -26.79
N GLU A 574 -22.96 -5.08 -26.42
CA GLU A 574 -21.92 -4.08 -26.68
C GLU A 574 -20.83 -4.68 -27.61
N PRO A 575 -21.09 -4.84 -28.92
CA PRO A 575 -20.16 -5.49 -29.85
C PRO A 575 -18.85 -4.71 -30.03
N TYR A 576 -18.87 -3.40 -29.78
CA TYR A 576 -17.71 -2.51 -29.89
C TYR A 576 -16.51 -2.95 -29.03
N ASN A 577 -16.75 -3.58 -27.88
CA ASN A 577 -15.70 -4.01 -26.97
C ASN A 577 -14.79 -5.08 -27.58
N TYR A 578 -15.35 -6.00 -28.38
CA TYR A 578 -14.58 -7.02 -29.09
C TYR A 578 -13.71 -6.39 -30.20
N PHE A 579 -14.22 -5.40 -30.91
CA PHE A 579 -13.43 -4.67 -31.91
C PHE A 579 -12.30 -3.84 -31.27
N LEU A 580 -12.50 -3.29 -30.07
CA LEU A 580 -11.43 -2.65 -29.31
C LEU A 580 -10.33 -3.63 -28.88
N LEU A 581 -10.70 -4.87 -28.54
CA LEU A 581 -9.76 -5.94 -28.24
C LEU A 581 -8.94 -6.32 -29.47
N LEU A 582 -9.59 -6.56 -30.60
CA LEU A 582 -8.92 -6.86 -31.88
C LEU A 582 -8.01 -5.71 -32.32
N ARG A 583 -8.46 -4.46 -32.19
CA ARG A 583 -7.63 -3.28 -32.46
C ARG A 583 -6.39 -3.23 -31.57
N ALA A 584 -6.52 -3.57 -30.29
CA ALA A 584 -5.38 -3.62 -29.37
C ALA A 584 -4.38 -4.70 -29.76
N LEU A 585 -4.88 -5.90 -30.11
CA LEU A 585 -4.08 -7.03 -30.58
C LEU A 585 -3.29 -6.65 -31.85
N PHE A 586 -3.96 -6.12 -32.87
CA PHE A 586 -3.32 -5.76 -34.14
C PHE A 586 -2.32 -4.62 -34.00
N ARG A 587 -2.58 -3.64 -33.14
CA ARG A 587 -1.61 -2.58 -32.84
C ARG A 587 -0.34 -3.15 -32.19
N SER A 588 -0.47 -4.18 -31.36
CA SER A 588 0.66 -4.79 -30.67
C SER A 588 1.51 -5.65 -31.61
N ILE A 589 0.88 -6.44 -32.48
CA ILE A 589 1.58 -7.28 -33.45
C ILE A 589 2.18 -6.42 -34.58
N GLY A 590 1.43 -5.41 -35.06
CA GLY A 590 1.81 -4.55 -36.18
C GLY A 590 3.03 -3.66 -35.97
N GLY A 591 3.45 -3.44 -34.71
CA GLY A 591 4.59 -2.58 -34.34
C GLY A 591 5.94 -3.30 -34.22
N GLY A 592 5.96 -4.64 -34.18
CA GLY A 592 7.17 -5.42 -33.90
C GLY A 592 7.55 -6.42 -34.99
N SER A 593 8.75 -7.01 -34.87
CA SER A 593 9.27 -8.07 -35.74
C SER A 593 8.81 -9.46 -35.26
N HIS A 594 7.52 -9.74 -35.35
CA HIS A 594 6.87 -10.95 -34.81
C HIS A 594 6.56 -12.00 -35.88
N ASP A 595 7.59 -12.64 -36.43
CA ASP A 595 7.44 -13.48 -37.62
C ASP A 595 6.56 -14.73 -37.41
N LEU A 596 6.52 -15.33 -36.21
CA LEU A 596 5.68 -16.50 -35.89
C LEU A 596 4.20 -16.12 -35.75
N LEU A 597 3.89 -15.01 -35.08
CA LEU A 597 2.51 -14.53 -34.96
C LEU A 597 1.97 -14.07 -36.30
N TYR A 598 2.81 -13.46 -37.15
CA TYR A 598 2.42 -13.13 -38.51
C TYR A 598 2.03 -14.37 -39.30
N GLN A 599 2.81 -15.46 -39.25
CA GLN A 599 2.48 -16.70 -39.97
C GLN A 599 1.10 -17.27 -39.59
N GLU A 600 0.75 -17.27 -38.29
CA GLU A 600 -0.57 -17.71 -37.82
C GLU A 600 -1.68 -16.69 -38.10
N PHE A 601 -1.35 -15.41 -38.24
CA PHE A 601 -2.32 -14.36 -38.54
C PHE A 601 -2.75 -14.36 -40.01
N LEU A 602 -1.87 -14.76 -40.93
CA LEU A 602 -2.14 -14.69 -42.38
C LEU A 602 -3.39 -15.45 -42.84
N PRO A 603 -3.68 -16.66 -42.34
CA PRO A 603 -4.91 -17.37 -42.69
C PRO A 603 -6.19 -16.71 -42.13
N LEU A 604 -6.08 -15.90 -41.07
CA LEU A 604 -7.21 -15.18 -40.44
C LEU A 604 -7.51 -13.84 -41.11
N LEU A 605 -6.51 -13.30 -41.81
CA LEU A 605 -6.53 -12.02 -42.52
C LEU A 605 -7.76 -11.85 -43.45
N PRO A 606 -8.19 -12.84 -44.27
CA PRO A 606 -9.33 -12.68 -45.17
C PRO A 606 -10.64 -12.41 -44.44
N ASN A 607 -10.83 -13.03 -43.27
CA ASN A 607 -12.01 -12.84 -42.43
C ASN A 607 -11.98 -11.53 -41.65
N LEU A 608 -10.82 -10.86 -41.58
CA LEU A 608 -10.55 -9.70 -40.73
C LEU A 608 -10.23 -8.39 -41.48
N LEU A 609 -9.99 -8.45 -42.80
CA LEU A 609 -9.37 -7.37 -43.58
C LEU A 609 -10.23 -6.12 -43.79
N GLN A 610 -10.38 -5.38 -42.69
CA GLN A 610 -10.43 -3.92 -42.63
C GLN A 610 -9.21 -3.33 -41.87
N VAL A 611 -8.09 -4.06 -41.65
CA VAL A 611 -6.87 -3.54 -40.97
C VAL A 611 -5.55 -4.07 -41.59
N PRO A 612 -4.51 -3.23 -41.81
CA PRO A 612 -3.33 -3.56 -42.64
C PRO A 612 -2.18 -4.32 -41.92
N VAL A 613 -1.49 -5.21 -42.66
CA VAL A 613 -0.30 -6.00 -42.26
C VAL A 613 0.84 -5.81 -43.29
N ARG A 614 2.07 -6.26 -42.96
CA ARG A 614 3.29 -6.27 -43.81
C ARG A 614 3.01 -6.62 -45.28
N LEU A 615 3.69 -5.89 -46.16
CA LEU A 615 3.44 -5.85 -47.62
C LEU A 615 3.64 -7.19 -48.36
N SER A 616 4.62 -8.01 -47.95
CA SER A 616 4.91 -9.32 -48.58
C SER A 616 3.76 -10.33 -48.45
N SER A 617 2.93 -10.13 -47.44
CA SER A 617 1.82 -10.98 -47.06
C SER A 617 0.46 -10.49 -47.58
N LEU A 618 0.42 -9.24 -48.03
CA LEU A 618 -0.81 -8.52 -48.37
C LEU A 618 -1.15 -8.61 -49.87
N MET A 619 -0.20 -9.11 -50.67
CA MET A 619 -0.30 -9.21 -52.13
C MET A 619 -1.56 -9.97 -52.63
N PRO A 620 -2.01 -11.08 -52.01
CA PRO A 620 -3.23 -11.78 -52.44
C PRO A 620 -4.54 -11.07 -52.08
N TYR A 621 -4.50 -10.12 -51.12
CA TYR A 621 -5.69 -9.48 -50.55
C TYR A 621 -5.74 -7.96 -50.75
N LEU A 622 -4.79 -7.44 -51.53
CA LEU A 622 -4.71 -6.05 -51.92
C LEU A 622 -6.04 -5.49 -52.50
N PRO A 623 -6.85 -6.25 -53.30
CA PRO A 623 -8.14 -5.75 -53.74
C PRO A 623 -9.12 -5.46 -52.59
N MET A 624 -9.14 -6.28 -51.53
CA MET A 624 -10.04 -6.10 -50.38
C MET A 624 -9.62 -4.92 -49.47
N LEU A 625 -8.36 -4.48 -49.55
CA LEU A 625 -7.85 -3.37 -48.74
C LEU A 625 -8.17 -1.99 -49.33
N MET A 626 -8.44 -1.91 -50.63
CA MET A 626 -8.56 -0.63 -51.34
C MET A 626 -9.76 0.23 -50.88
N ASP A 627 -10.93 -0.38 -50.64
CA ASP A 627 -12.11 0.36 -50.13
C ASP A 627 -11.93 0.86 -48.68
N PRO A 628 -11.42 0.05 -47.72
CA PRO A 628 -11.05 0.54 -46.39
C PRO A 628 -9.98 1.65 -46.42
N LEU A 629 -9.04 1.59 -47.36
CA LEU A 629 -7.99 2.59 -47.51
C LEU A 629 -8.57 3.96 -47.92
N VAL A 630 -9.49 3.98 -48.88
CA VAL A 630 -10.23 5.19 -49.27
C VAL A 630 -11.06 5.73 -48.10
N SER A 631 -11.71 4.84 -47.36
CA SER A 631 -12.49 5.21 -46.16
C SER A 631 -11.61 5.81 -45.06
N ALA A 632 -10.41 5.26 -44.84
CA ALA A 632 -9.45 5.77 -43.87
C ALA A 632 -8.94 7.19 -44.24
N LEU A 633 -8.72 7.45 -45.53
CA LEU A 633 -8.31 8.75 -46.05
C LEU A 633 -9.42 9.82 -46.02
N ASN A 634 -10.68 9.41 -45.92
CA ASN A 634 -11.81 10.31 -45.67
C ASN A 634 -12.23 10.37 -44.18
N GLY A 635 -11.49 9.68 -43.30
CA GLY A 635 -11.81 9.56 -41.87
C GLY A 635 -11.19 10.65 -40.99
N SER A 636 -10.97 10.32 -39.71
CA SER A 636 -10.30 11.21 -38.76
C SER A 636 -8.82 11.41 -39.11
N GLN A 637 -8.22 12.50 -38.66
CA GLN A 637 -6.80 12.84 -38.87
C GLN A 637 -5.83 11.68 -38.59
N THR A 638 -6.09 10.91 -37.53
CA THR A 638 -5.31 9.72 -37.16
C THR A 638 -5.44 8.58 -38.18
N LEU A 639 -6.64 8.36 -38.74
CA LEU A 639 -6.88 7.36 -39.79
C LEU A 639 -6.26 7.81 -41.11
N VAL A 640 -6.36 9.09 -41.46
CA VAL A 640 -5.72 9.66 -42.66
C VAL A 640 -4.21 9.43 -42.62
N SER A 641 -3.57 9.75 -41.49
CA SER A 641 -2.12 9.50 -41.31
C SER A 641 -1.75 8.02 -41.48
N GLN A 642 -2.56 7.11 -40.91
CA GLN A 642 -2.32 5.67 -41.03
C GLN A 642 -2.55 5.16 -42.46
N GLY A 643 -3.63 5.59 -43.11
CA GLY A 643 -3.94 5.25 -44.50
C GLY A 643 -2.87 5.73 -45.47
N LEU A 644 -2.37 6.97 -45.30
CA LEU A 644 -1.25 7.48 -46.10
C LEU A 644 0.02 6.64 -45.92
N ARG A 645 0.34 6.20 -44.71
CA ARG A 645 1.51 5.34 -44.45
C ARG A 645 1.37 3.98 -45.13
N THR A 646 0.17 3.39 -45.12
CA THR A 646 -0.11 2.13 -45.82
C THR A 646 -0.02 2.31 -47.34
N LEU A 647 -0.59 3.39 -47.87
CA LEU A 647 -0.52 3.70 -49.30
C LEU A 647 0.92 3.96 -49.75
N GLU A 648 1.69 4.73 -48.96
CA GLU A 648 3.10 4.98 -49.23
C GLU A 648 3.91 3.67 -49.27
N LEU A 649 3.66 2.77 -48.32
CA LEU A 649 4.30 1.45 -48.29
C LEU A 649 3.99 0.66 -49.58
N CYS A 650 2.73 0.65 -50.03
CA CYS A 650 2.32 0.01 -51.29
C CYS A 650 3.04 0.60 -52.49
N VAL A 651 3.13 1.93 -52.58
CA VAL A 651 3.79 2.63 -53.69
C VAL A 651 5.31 2.40 -53.70
N ASP A 652 5.94 2.29 -52.53
CA ASP A 652 7.40 2.11 -52.43
C ASP A 652 7.88 0.69 -52.77
N ASN A 653 7.05 -0.32 -52.52
CA ASN A 653 7.50 -1.71 -52.55
C ASN A 653 6.81 -2.60 -53.59
N LEU A 654 5.73 -2.14 -54.25
CA LEU A 654 5.04 -2.92 -55.29
C LEU A 654 5.42 -2.45 -56.69
N GLN A 655 5.37 -3.38 -57.65
CA GLN A 655 5.51 -3.02 -59.05
C GLN A 655 4.36 -2.08 -59.45
N PRO A 656 4.65 -0.99 -60.18
CA PRO A 656 3.63 0.00 -60.51
C PRO A 656 2.41 -0.61 -61.22
N ASP A 657 2.63 -1.42 -62.25
CA ASP A 657 1.56 -2.01 -63.05
C ASP A 657 0.63 -2.92 -62.20
N PHE A 658 1.23 -3.74 -61.33
CA PHE A 658 0.47 -4.59 -60.41
C PHE A 658 -0.38 -3.77 -59.42
N LEU A 659 0.17 -2.68 -58.87
CA LEU A 659 -0.57 -1.82 -57.95
C LEU A 659 -1.71 -1.07 -58.66
N TYR A 660 -1.49 -0.62 -59.91
CA TYR A 660 -2.49 0.14 -60.65
C TYR A 660 -3.73 -0.67 -60.99
N ASP A 661 -3.59 -1.95 -61.37
CA ASP A 661 -4.72 -2.83 -61.67
C ASP A 661 -5.69 -2.93 -60.47
N HIS A 662 -5.14 -2.91 -59.26
CA HIS A 662 -5.93 -2.99 -58.03
C HIS A 662 -6.47 -1.65 -57.54
N ILE A 663 -5.80 -0.53 -57.83
CA ILE A 663 -6.33 0.80 -57.53
C ILE A 663 -7.44 1.18 -58.51
N GLN A 664 -7.42 0.62 -59.74
CA GLN A 664 -8.37 0.94 -60.80
C GLN A 664 -9.85 1.03 -60.36
N PRO A 665 -10.43 0.08 -59.59
CA PRO A 665 -11.82 0.18 -59.13
C PRO A 665 -12.11 1.36 -58.19
N VAL A 666 -11.15 1.77 -57.35
CA VAL A 666 -11.34 2.82 -56.33
C VAL A 666 -10.67 4.16 -56.69
N ARG A 667 -10.06 4.24 -57.88
CA ARG A 667 -9.11 5.31 -58.27
C ARG A 667 -9.69 6.71 -58.13
N ALA A 668 -10.96 6.91 -58.48
CA ALA A 668 -11.61 8.22 -58.43
C ALA A 668 -11.77 8.70 -56.98
N GLU A 669 -12.27 7.84 -56.11
CA GLU A 669 -12.49 8.16 -54.70
C GLU A 669 -11.15 8.32 -53.94
N LEU A 670 -10.16 7.48 -54.27
CA LEU A 670 -8.80 7.58 -53.72
C LEU A 670 -8.14 8.92 -54.08
N MET A 671 -8.18 9.32 -55.36
CA MET A 671 -7.57 10.57 -55.81
C MET A 671 -8.27 11.79 -55.22
N GLN A 672 -9.60 11.76 -55.08
CA GLN A 672 -10.35 12.82 -54.40
C GLN A 672 -9.97 12.92 -52.92
N ALA A 673 -9.82 11.79 -52.22
CA ALA A 673 -9.41 11.77 -50.82
C ALA A 673 -7.99 12.32 -50.64
N LEU A 674 -7.04 11.93 -51.50
CA LEU A 674 -5.67 12.46 -51.50
C LEU A 674 -5.65 13.97 -51.77
N TRP A 675 -6.46 14.45 -52.71
CA TRP A 675 -6.55 15.88 -53.03
C TRP A 675 -7.14 16.70 -51.88
N ARG A 676 -8.15 16.19 -51.16
CA ARG A 676 -8.64 16.81 -49.92
C ARG A 676 -7.56 16.82 -48.84
N THR A 677 -6.79 15.74 -48.74
CA THR A 677 -5.72 15.58 -47.74
C THR A 677 -4.56 16.58 -47.96
N LEU A 678 -4.32 17.03 -49.20
CA LEU A 678 -3.35 18.12 -49.46
C LEU A 678 -3.74 19.45 -48.80
N ARG A 679 -5.04 19.69 -48.59
CA ARG A 679 -5.56 20.91 -47.95
C ARG A 679 -5.70 20.77 -46.43
N ASN A 680 -5.19 19.69 -45.87
CA ASN A 680 -5.26 19.43 -44.45
C ASN A 680 -4.39 20.45 -43.67
N PRO A 681 -4.92 21.08 -42.60
CA PRO A 681 -4.15 22.05 -41.81
C PRO A 681 -2.91 21.44 -41.12
N ALA A 682 -2.86 20.12 -40.94
CA ALA A 682 -1.67 19.45 -40.42
C ALA A 682 -0.61 19.27 -41.53
N GLU A 683 0.45 20.09 -41.51
CA GLU A 683 1.54 20.05 -42.50
C GLU A 683 2.16 18.66 -42.66
N SER A 684 2.32 17.91 -41.57
CA SER A 684 2.90 16.56 -41.63
C SER A 684 2.10 15.59 -42.50
N ILE A 685 0.77 15.72 -42.53
CA ILE A 685 -0.12 14.84 -43.30
C ILE A 685 -0.16 15.29 -44.77
N SER A 686 -0.25 16.60 -45.03
CA SER A 686 -0.27 17.15 -46.38
C SER A 686 1.06 16.90 -47.12
N HIS A 687 2.20 17.00 -46.44
CA HIS A 687 3.51 16.67 -47.01
C HIS A 687 3.63 15.20 -47.41
N VAL A 688 3.10 14.27 -46.60
CA VAL A 688 3.10 12.84 -46.94
C VAL A 688 2.20 12.57 -48.15
N ALA A 689 1.00 13.16 -48.20
CA ALA A 689 0.11 13.05 -49.36
C ALA A 689 0.76 13.61 -50.64
N TYR A 690 1.46 14.74 -50.55
CA TYR A 690 2.21 15.32 -51.66
C TYR A 690 3.33 14.39 -52.14
N ARG A 691 4.08 13.79 -51.20
CA ARG A 691 5.15 12.84 -51.52
C ARG A 691 4.61 11.59 -52.22
N VAL A 692 3.51 11.01 -51.73
CA VAL A 692 2.84 9.85 -52.35
C VAL A 692 2.38 10.19 -53.77
N LEU A 693 1.76 11.35 -53.98
CA LEU A 693 1.36 11.81 -55.32
C LEU A 693 2.56 12.03 -56.25
N GLY A 694 3.69 12.49 -55.71
CA GLY A 694 4.96 12.59 -56.44
C GLY A 694 5.52 11.23 -56.86
N LYS A 695 5.45 10.23 -55.97
CA LYS A 695 5.89 8.85 -56.25
C LYS A 695 5.04 8.15 -57.32
N PHE A 696 3.76 8.47 -57.44
CA PHE A 696 2.93 8.03 -58.57
C PHE A 696 3.37 8.58 -59.94
N GLY A 697 4.25 9.58 -59.97
CA GLY A 697 4.81 10.13 -61.22
C GLY A 697 3.72 10.60 -62.19
N GLY A 698 3.80 10.18 -63.45
CA GLY A 698 2.80 10.50 -64.48
C GLY A 698 1.48 9.71 -64.36
N SER A 699 1.43 8.65 -63.56
CA SER A 699 0.26 7.79 -63.44
C SER A 699 -0.87 8.43 -62.64
N ASN A 700 -0.56 9.35 -61.71
CA ASN A 700 -1.57 10.12 -60.98
C ASN A 700 -2.54 10.86 -61.94
N ARG A 701 -2.04 11.36 -63.10
CA ARG A 701 -2.85 12.04 -64.13
C ARG A 701 -3.55 11.05 -65.04
N LYS A 702 -2.90 9.92 -65.36
CA LYS A 702 -3.48 8.87 -66.22
C LYS A 702 -4.70 8.19 -65.58
N MET A 703 -4.82 8.24 -64.25
CA MET A 703 -5.94 7.69 -63.49
C MET A 703 -7.18 8.58 -63.49
N LEU A 704 -7.05 9.87 -63.85
CA LEU A 704 -8.13 10.86 -63.93
C LEU A 704 -8.89 10.78 -65.27
N LYS A 705 -9.39 9.60 -65.63
CA LYS A 705 -10.15 9.38 -66.88
C LYS A 705 -11.67 9.43 -66.70
N GLU A 706 -12.17 9.25 -65.48
CA GLU A 706 -13.61 9.26 -65.21
C GLU A 706 -14.14 10.67 -65.03
N SER A 707 -15.36 10.91 -65.52
CA SER A 707 -16.08 12.16 -65.28
C SER A 707 -16.33 12.35 -63.78
N GLN A 708 -16.25 13.60 -63.32
CA GLN A 708 -16.63 13.91 -61.95
C GLN A 708 -18.11 13.58 -61.74
N ARG A 709 -18.46 13.10 -60.53
CA ARG A 709 -19.86 12.92 -60.15
C ARG A 709 -20.53 14.31 -60.15
N LEU A 710 -21.36 14.56 -61.15
CA LEU A 710 -22.17 15.77 -61.23
C LEU A 710 -23.45 15.53 -60.42
N HIS A 711 -23.75 16.44 -59.50
CA HIS A 711 -25.05 16.45 -58.83
C HIS A 711 -26.08 17.03 -59.81
N TYR A 712 -26.88 16.15 -60.41
CA TYR A 712 -28.00 16.55 -61.26
C TYR A 712 -29.18 16.95 -60.38
N VAL A 713 -29.52 18.23 -60.37
CA VAL A 713 -30.74 18.73 -59.72
C VAL A 713 -31.88 18.58 -60.73
N VAL A 714 -32.79 17.64 -60.47
CA VAL A 714 -33.89 17.25 -61.37
C VAL A 714 -34.91 18.38 -61.59
N THR A 715 -35.00 19.33 -60.65
CA THR A 715 -35.98 20.40 -60.64
C THR A 715 -35.29 21.78 -60.66
N GLU A 716 -35.60 22.61 -61.65
CA GLU A 716 -35.19 24.03 -61.68
C GLU A 716 -35.88 24.88 -60.59
N VAL A 717 -36.86 24.31 -59.88
CA VAL A 717 -37.58 24.95 -58.80
C VAL A 717 -36.66 25.06 -57.59
N GLN A 718 -36.37 26.28 -57.14
CA GLN A 718 -35.73 26.50 -55.85
C GLN A 718 -36.54 25.78 -54.77
N GLY A 719 -35.87 24.99 -53.93
CA GLY A 719 -36.50 24.27 -52.83
C GLY A 719 -37.28 25.19 -51.88
N PRO A 720 -37.88 24.64 -50.82
CA PRO A 720 -38.74 25.41 -49.92
C PRO A 720 -38.01 26.65 -49.40
N SER A 721 -38.63 27.81 -49.60
CA SER A 721 -38.06 29.12 -49.30
C SER A 721 -38.95 29.87 -48.32
N ILE A 722 -38.33 30.62 -47.41
CA ILE A 722 -39.07 31.54 -46.53
C ILE A 722 -39.21 32.87 -47.26
N LYS A 723 -40.45 33.35 -47.33
CA LYS A 723 -40.76 34.69 -47.83
C LYS A 723 -40.52 35.71 -46.70
N ALA A 724 -39.56 36.60 -46.89
CA ALA A 724 -39.26 37.70 -45.98
C ALA A 724 -39.76 39.02 -46.59
N GLU A 725 -40.56 39.77 -45.81
CA GLU A 725 -41.03 41.11 -46.17
C GLU A 725 -40.39 42.12 -45.22
N PHE A 726 -39.74 43.14 -45.79
CA PHE A 726 -39.08 44.19 -45.03
C PHE A 726 -39.89 45.47 -45.13
N THR A 727 -40.01 46.21 -44.03
CA THR A 727 -40.80 47.46 -43.95
C THR A 727 -40.43 48.49 -45.01
N ASP A 728 -39.15 48.51 -45.43
CA ASP A 728 -38.61 49.49 -46.38
C ASP A 728 -38.54 48.98 -47.83
N CYS A 729 -38.88 47.70 -48.07
CA CYS A 729 -38.83 47.07 -49.40
C CYS A 729 -40.20 46.55 -49.79
N LYS A 730 -40.79 47.13 -50.86
CA LYS A 730 -42.10 46.70 -51.39
C LYS A 730 -42.09 45.29 -52.01
N ALA A 731 -40.92 44.77 -52.35
CA ALA A 731 -40.76 43.43 -52.92
C ALA A 731 -40.37 42.42 -51.83
N SER A 732 -41.09 41.31 -51.77
CA SER A 732 -40.76 40.20 -50.88
C SER A 732 -39.56 39.42 -51.38
N ILE A 733 -38.64 39.06 -50.48
CA ILE A 733 -37.45 38.27 -50.79
C ILE A 733 -37.70 36.80 -50.44
N GLN A 734 -37.36 35.88 -51.34
CA GLN A 734 -37.42 34.45 -51.09
C GLN A 734 -36.04 33.94 -50.66
N LEU A 735 -35.96 33.31 -49.48
CA LEU A 735 -34.73 32.77 -48.92
C LEU A 735 -34.78 31.23 -48.93
N PRO A 736 -33.96 30.55 -49.74
CA PRO A 736 -33.95 29.08 -49.79
C PRO A 736 -33.44 28.48 -48.47
N MET A 737 -34.15 27.50 -47.93
CA MET A 737 -33.84 26.90 -46.61
C MET A 737 -32.96 25.65 -46.67
N GLU A 738 -32.74 25.08 -47.85
CA GLU A 738 -32.04 23.80 -48.05
C GLU A 738 -30.70 23.71 -47.29
N LYS A 739 -29.78 24.65 -47.51
CA LYS A 739 -28.47 24.67 -46.84
C LYS A 739 -28.56 24.87 -45.33
N ALA A 740 -29.56 25.62 -44.85
CA ALA A 740 -29.76 25.86 -43.42
C ALA A 740 -30.22 24.58 -42.72
N ILE A 741 -31.08 23.80 -43.37
CA ILE A 741 -31.57 22.51 -42.87
C ILE A 741 -30.46 21.47 -42.89
N GLU A 742 -29.68 21.38 -43.97
CA GLU A 742 -28.51 20.49 -44.04
C GLU A 742 -27.52 20.77 -42.90
N THR A 743 -27.20 22.05 -42.68
CA THR A 743 -26.29 22.46 -41.60
C THR A 743 -26.86 22.11 -40.22
N ALA A 744 -28.15 22.36 -40.00
CA ALA A 744 -28.82 22.00 -38.74
C ALA A 744 -28.82 20.47 -38.53
N LEU A 745 -29.05 19.69 -39.58
CA LEU A 745 -29.04 18.23 -39.53
C LEU A 745 -27.64 17.70 -39.16
N ASP A 746 -26.60 18.26 -39.76
CA ASP A 746 -25.20 17.89 -39.46
C ASP A 746 -24.82 18.25 -38.01
N CYS A 747 -25.28 19.40 -37.50
CA CYS A 747 -25.11 19.78 -36.12
C CYS A 747 -25.79 18.81 -35.14
N LEU A 748 -26.98 18.29 -35.48
CA LEU A 748 -27.69 17.32 -34.65
C LEU A 748 -27.03 15.93 -34.69
N LYS A 749 -26.56 15.49 -35.85
CA LYS A 749 -25.88 14.19 -36.04
C LYS A 749 -24.52 14.13 -35.36
N SER A 750 -23.79 15.24 -35.33
CA SER A 750 -22.47 15.28 -34.71
C SER A 750 -22.57 15.18 -33.19
N ALA A 751 -21.89 14.19 -32.60
CA ALA A 751 -21.81 14.00 -31.15
C ALA A 751 -21.08 15.15 -30.43
N ASN A 752 -20.16 15.83 -31.13
CA ASN A 752 -19.28 16.87 -30.58
C ASN A 752 -19.90 18.27 -30.56
N THR A 753 -21.11 18.45 -31.08
CA THR A 753 -21.82 19.74 -31.05
C THR A 753 -22.20 20.13 -29.62
N GLU A 754 -21.92 21.37 -29.23
CA GLU A 754 -22.29 21.86 -27.89
C GLU A 754 -23.81 21.82 -27.68
N PRO A 755 -24.28 21.61 -26.43
CA PRO A 755 -25.71 21.51 -26.13
C PRO A 755 -26.53 22.71 -26.62
N TYR A 756 -25.96 23.92 -26.57
CA TYR A 756 -26.61 25.13 -27.06
C TYR A 756 -26.90 25.06 -28.57
N TYR A 757 -25.88 24.80 -29.39
CA TYR A 757 -26.03 24.71 -30.84
C TYR A 757 -26.90 23.54 -31.26
N ARG A 758 -26.84 22.40 -30.54
CA ARG A 758 -27.72 21.26 -30.79
C ARG A 758 -29.19 21.63 -30.56
N ARG A 759 -29.49 22.41 -29.52
CA ARG A 759 -30.86 22.90 -29.26
C ARG A 759 -31.32 23.87 -30.37
N GLN A 760 -30.48 24.80 -30.80
CA GLN A 760 -30.84 25.75 -31.85
C GLN A 760 -31.05 25.06 -33.21
N ALA A 761 -30.19 24.11 -33.57
CA ALA A 761 -30.35 23.30 -34.78
C ALA A 761 -31.67 22.51 -34.77
N TRP A 762 -32.07 21.97 -33.61
CA TRP A 762 -33.37 21.32 -33.45
C TRP A 762 -34.55 22.28 -33.64
N GLU A 763 -34.50 23.48 -33.06
CA GLU A 763 -35.57 24.47 -33.24
C GLU A 763 -35.72 24.90 -34.70
N VAL A 764 -34.61 25.08 -35.43
CA VAL A 764 -34.65 25.40 -36.87
C VAL A 764 -35.34 24.28 -37.66
N ILE A 765 -34.97 23.02 -37.44
CA ILE A 765 -35.59 21.86 -38.10
C ILE A 765 -37.06 21.72 -37.73
N LYS A 766 -37.39 21.88 -36.45
CA LYS A 766 -38.76 21.81 -35.95
C LYS A 766 -39.64 22.90 -36.56
N CYS A 767 -39.19 24.15 -36.57
CA CYS A 767 -39.91 25.26 -37.19
C CYS A 767 -40.09 25.05 -38.69
N PHE A 768 -39.07 24.53 -39.37
CA PHE A 768 -39.18 24.19 -40.79
C PHE A 768 -40.21 23.08 -41.06
N LEU A 769 -40.21 22.00 -40.26
CA LEU A 769 -41.20 20.93 -40.37
C LEU A 769 -42.62 21.43 -40.10
N VAL A 770 -42.81 22.32 -39.13
CA VAL A 770 -44.11 22.97 -38.85
C VAL A 770 -44.52 23.94 -39.97
N ALA A 771 -43.59 24.61 -40.64
CA ALA A 771 -43.91 25.50 -41.75
C ALA A 771 -44.30 24.75 -43.04
N MET A 772 -43.83 23.51 -43.19
CA MET A 772 -44.12 22.66 -44.35
C MET A 772 -45.46 21.89 -44.25
N THR A 773 -46.18 21.97 -43.13
CA THR A 773 -47.48 21.29 -42.97
C THR A 773 -48.59 22.03 -43.68
N SER A 774 -49.47 21.28 -44.36
CA SER A 774 -50.72 21.80 -44.93
C SER A 774 -51.76 22.04 -43.83
N LEU A 775 -52.71 22.96 -44.06
CA LEU A 775 -53.88 23.18 -43.20
C LEU A 775 -54.81 21.95 -43.11
N ASP A 776 -54.68 20.99 -44.03
CA ASP A 776 -55.44 19.73 -44.05
C ASP A 776 -54.78 18.58 -43.26
N ASP A 777 -53.57 18.76 -42.73
CA ASP A 777 -52.85 17.72 -41.99
C ASP A 777 -53.38 17.60 -40.56
N ASN A 778 -54.08 16.50 -40.28
CA ASN A 778 -54.69 16.24 -38.98
C ASN A 778 -53.66 16.26 -37.83
N LYS A 779 -53.99 17.01 -36.76
CA LYS A 779 -53.22 17.17 -35.51
C LYS A 779 -52.70 15.84 -34.91
N HIS A 780 -53.39 14.74 -35.19
CA HIS A 780 -53.04 13.37 -34.80
C HIS A 780 -51.80 12.82 -35.50
N ALA A 781 -51.62 13.08 -36.80
CA ALA A 781 -50.44 12.64 -37.56
C ALA A 781 -49.17 13.36 -37.09
N LEU A 782 -49.32 14.62 -36.68
CA LEU A 782 -48.24 15.48 -36.20
C LEU A 782 -47.77 15.09 -34.79
N TYR A 783 -48.70 14.73 -33.89
CA TYR A 783 -48.35 14.11 -32.62
C TYR A 783 -47.64 12.77 -32.84
N GLN A 784 -48.08 11.95 -33.79
CA GLN A 784 -47.47 10.64 -34.06
C GLN A 784 -46.05 10.74 -34.65
N LEU A 785 -45.78 11.74 -35.50
CA LEU A 785 -44.45 12.01 -36.07
C LEU A 785 -43.47 12.57 -35.02
N LEU A 786 -43.92 13.52 -34.18
CA LEU A 786 -43.07 14.18 -33.17
C LEU A 786 -42.94 13.39 -31.86
N SER A 787 -43.83 12.43 -31.60
CA SER A 787 -43.80 11.57 -30.41
C SER A 787 -43.13 10.23 -30.64
N HIS A 788 -42.51 9.99 -31.81
CA HIS A 788 -41.81 8.73 -32.05
C HIS A 788 -40.71 8.53 -30.98
N PRO A 789 -40.82 7.50 -30.12
CA PRO A 789 -39.86 7.32 -29.05
C PRO A 789 -38.62 6.62 -29.60
N LYS A 790 -37.52 7.36 -29.62
CA LYS A 790 -36.11 6.96 -29.80
C LYS A 790 -35.73 6.14 -31.04
#